data_AF-A0AAW5XWV3-F1
#
_entry.id   AF-A0AAW5XWV3-F1
#
_cell.length_a   1.000
_cell.length_b   1.000
_cell.length_c   1.000
_cell.angle_alpha   90.00
_cell.angle_beta   90.00
_cell.angle_gamma   90.00
#
_symmetry.space_group_name_H-M   'P 1'
#
loop_
_entity.id
_entity.type
_entity.pdbx_description
1 polymer ?
#
loop_
_entity_poly.entity_id
_entity_poly.type
_entity_poly.pdbx_seq_one_letter_code
_entity_poly.pdbx_strand_id
1 'polypeptide(L)'
;LRKKLVDSTDKADLRLIYLALAHMIKFRGHFLIEGDLNPDNSDVDKLFIQLVQTYNQLFEENPINASGVDAKAILSARLSKSRRLENLIAQLPGEKKNGLFGNLIALSLGLTPNFKSNFDLAEDAKLQLSKDTYDDDLDNLLAQIGDQYADLFLAAKNLSDAILLSDILRVNTEITKAPLSASMIKRYDEHHQDLTLLKALVRQQLPEKYKEIFFDQSKNGYAGYIDGGASQEEFYKFIKPILEKMDGTEELLVKLNREDLLRKQRTFDNGSIPHQIHLGELHAILRRQEDFYPFLKDNREKIEKILTFRIPYYVGPLARGNSRFAWMTRKSEETITPWNFEEVVDKGASAQSFIERMTNFDKNLPNEKVLPKHSLLYEYFTVYNELTKVKYVTEGMRKPAFLSGEQKKAIVDLLFKTNRKVTVKQLKEDYFKKIECFDSVEISGVEDRFNASLGTYHDLLKIIKDKDFLDNEENEDILEDIVLTLTLFEDREMIEERLKTYAHLFDDKVMKQLKRRRYTGWGRLSRKLINGIRDKQSGKTILDFLKSDGFANRNFMQLIHDDSLTFKEDIQKAQVSGQGDSLHEHIANLAGSPAIKKGILQTVKVVDELVKVMGRHKPENIVIEMARENQTTQKGQKNSRERMKRIEEGIKELGSQILKEHPVENTQLQNEKLYL
;
A
#
# COMPACT_ATOMS: atom_id res chain seq x y z
N LEU A 1 -8.36 -7.85 -35.21
CA LEU A 1 -7.21 -8.77 -35.37
C LEU A 1 -7.01 -9.66 -34.14
N ARG A 2 -6.67 -9.12 -32.97
CA ARG A 2 -6.41 -9.87 -31.73
C ARG A 2 -7.48 -10.94 -31.43
N LYS A 3 -8.75 -10.54 -31.31
CA LYS A 3 -9.90 -11.47 -31.14
C LYS A 3 -9.91 -12.61 -32.17
N LYS A 4 -9.77 -12.29 -33.47
CA LYS A 4 -9.77 -13.30 -34.54
C LYS A 4 -8.67 -14.35 -34.31
N LEU A 5 -7.46 -13.94 -33.95
CA LEU A 5 -6.33 -14.86 -33.74
C LEU A 5 -6.48 -15.71 -32.47
N VAL A 6 -7.25 -15.25 -31.49
CA VAL A 6 -7.55 -16.01 -30.27
C VAL A 6 -8.60 -17.10 -30.54
N ASP A 7 -9.65 -16.76 -31.28
CA ASP A 7 -10.79 -17.66 -31.46
C ASP A 7 -10.65 -18.60 -32.66
N SER A 8 -9.98 -18.16 -33.73
CA SER A 8 -9.80 -18.96 -34.96
C SER A 8 -8.79 -20.09 -34.77
N THR A 9 -9.07 -21.22 -35.39
CA THR A 9 -8.18 -22.39 -35.50
C THR A 9 -7.31 -22.36 -36.75
N ASP A 10 -7.49 -21.38 -37.63
CA ASP A 10 -6.79 -21.33 -38.91
C ASP A 10 -5.34 -20.91 -38.73
N LYS A 11 -4.47 -21.41 -39.62
CA LYS A 11 -3.10 -20.90 -39.74
C LYS A 11 -3.14 -19.43 -40.16
N ALA A 12 -2.58 -18.56 -39.32
CA ALA A 12 -2.51 -17.13 -39.60
C ALA A 12 -1.18 -16.72 -40.25
N ASP A 13 -1.20 -15.58 -40.94
CA ASP A 13 0.00 -14.94 -41.47
C ASP A 13 0.91 -14.48 -40.32
N LEU A 14 2.19 -14.85 -40.38
CA LEU A 14 3.16 -14.60 -39.33
C LEU A 14 3.30 -13.11 -38.96
N ARG A 15 3.13 -12.21 -39.93
CA ARG A 15 3.18 -10.75 -39.71
C ARG A 15 2.02 -10.31 -38.83
N LEU A 16 0.84 -10.88 -39.02
CA LEU A 16 -0.35 -10.56 -38.24
C LEU A 16 -0.26 -11.12 -36.81
N ILE A 17 0.31 -12.32 -36.67
CA ILE A 17 0.64 -12.91 -35.36
C ILE A 17 1.59 -11.96 -34.61
N TYR A 18 2.70 -11.58 -35.24
CA TYR A 18 3.67 -10.65 -34.66
C TYR A 18 3.04 -9.33 -34.22
N LEU A 19 2.23 -8.70 -35.08
CA LEU A 19 1.58 -7.42 -34.76
C LEU A 19 0.65 -7.52 -33.54
N ALA A 20 -0.09 -8.62 -33.40
CA ALA A 20 -0.97 -8.82 -32.26
C ALA A 20 -0.18 -9.02 -30.95
N LEU A 21 0.84 -9.88 -30.97
CA LEU A 21 1.71 -10.14 -29.81
C LEU A 21 2.50 -8.88 -29.41
N ALA A 22 3.08 -8.18 -30.38
CA ALA A 22 3.82 -6.93 -30.15
C ALA A 22 2.93 -5.83 -29.58
N HIS A 23 1.67 -5.73 -30.01
CA HIS A 23 0.71 -4.77 -29.44
C HIS A 23 0.45 -5.04 -27.95
N MET A 24 0.27 -6.31 -27.57
CA MET A 24 0.08 -6.72 -26.17
C MET A 24 1.32 -6.47 -25.32
N ILE A 25 2.51 -6.81 -25.82
CA ILE A 25 3.78 -6.59 -25.10
C ILE A 25 4.08 -5.09 -24.93
N LYS A 26 3.85 -4.28 -25.97
CA LYS A 26 4.14 -2.85 -25.96
C LYS A 26 3.20 -2.07 -25.04
N PHE A 27 1.94 -2.48 -24.95
CA PHE A 27 0.90 -1.83 -24.13
C PHE A 27 0.33 -2.83 -23.12
N ARG A 28 1.21 -3.38 -22.29
CA ARG A 28 0.96 -4.57 -21.46
C ARG A 28 0.12 -4.41 -20.20
N GLY A 29 -0.50 -3.25 -19.95
CA GLY A 29 -1.30 -3.04 -18.74
C GLY A 29 -0.47 -2.85 -17.46
N HIS A 30 -1.14 -2.75 -16.31
CA HIS A 30 -0.52 -2.48 -15.00
C HIS A 30 -0.26 -3.75 -14.18
N PHE A 31 0.61 -3.65 -13.16
CA PHE A 31 1.05 -4.71 -12.23
C PHE A 31 0.61 -4.41 -10.79
N LEU A 32 -0.67 -4.09 -10.60
CA LEU A 32 -1.21 -3.71 -9.28
C LEU A 32 -1.98 -4.86 -8.61
N ILE A 33 -2.36 -5.87 -9.38
CA ILE A 33 -3.03 -7.07 -8.89
C ILE A 33 -1.97 -8.17 -8.88
N GLU A 34 -1.70 -8.72 -7.71
CA GLU A 34 -0.82 -9.88 -7.54
C GLU A 34 -1.54 -11.16 -7.98
N GLY A 35 -0.77 -12.15 -8.46
CA GLY A 35 -1.30 -13.45 -8.87
C GLY A 35 -2.01 -13.47 -10.22
N ASP A 36 -2.72 -14.57 -10.47
CA ASP A 36 -3.45 -14.82 -11.71
C ASP A 36 -4.88 -14.26 -11.63
N LEU A 37 -5.32 -13.63 -12.72
CA LEU A 37 -6.74 -13.31 -12.91
C LEU A 37 -7.34 -14.33 -13.86
N ASN A 38 -8.33 -15.08 -13.39
CA ASN A 38 -9.02 -16.03 -14.24
C ASN A 38 -10.27 -15.37 -14.85
N PRO A 39 -10.34 -15.17 -16.18
CA PRO A 39 -11.49 -14.53 -16.83
C PRO A 39 -12.78 -15.36 -16.72
N ASP A 40 -12.68 -16.64 -16.37
CA ASP A 40 -13.81 -17.57 -16.26
C ASP A 40 -14.75 -17.24 -15.09
N ASN A 41 -14.28 -16.51 -14.07
CA ASN A 41 -15.11 -15.97 -12.98
C ASN A 41 -15.83 -14.68 -13.40
N SER A 42 -16.38 -14.59 -14.61
CA SER A 42 -17.03 -13.37 -15.10
C SER A 42 -18.55 -13.32 -14.88
N ASP A 43 -19.16 -14.39 -14.40
CA ASP A 43 -20.61 -14.47 -14.26
C ASP A 43 -21.09 -13.87 -12.93
N VAL A 44 -21.27 -12.54 -12.96
CA VAL A 44 -21.70 -11.74 -11.82
C VAL A 44 -23.03 -12.23 -11.22
N ASP A 45 -23.98 -12.67 -12.05
CA ASP A 45 -25.29 -13.10 -11.57
C ASP A 45 -25.21 -14.42 -10.81
N LYS A 46 -24.48 -15.42 -11.34
CA LYS A 46 -24.27 -16.70 -10.65
C LYS A 46 -23.57 -16.52 -9.30
N LEU A 47 -22.52 -15.70 -9.26
CA LEU A 47 -21.75 -15.45 -8.03
C LEU A 47 -22.54 -14.63 -7.02
N PHE A 48 -23.39 -13.71 -7.47
CA PHE A 48 -24.31 -12.99 -6.60
C PHE A 48 -25.36 -13.91 -5.97
N ILE A 49 -25.96 -14.80 -6.78
CA ILE A 49 -26.90 -15.81 -6.28
C ILE A 49 -26.22 -16.72 -5.25
N GLN A 50 -24.98 -17.15 -5.53
CA GLN A 50 -24.21 -17.95 -4.58
C GLN A 50 -23.97 -17.20 -3.26
N LEU A 51 -23.57 -15.92 -3.31
CA LEU A 51 -23.42 -15.10 -2.11
C LEU A 51 -24.72 -14.97 -1.30
N VAL A 52 -25.86 -14.77 -1.98
CA VAL A 52 -27.18 -14.71 -1.33
C VAL A 52 -27.53 -16.06 -0.69
N GLN A 53 -27.27 -17.17 -1.37
CA GLN A 53 -27.49 -18.51 -0.81
C GLN A 53 -26.63 -18.77 0.42
N THR A 54 -25.34 -18.43 0.38
CA THR A 54 -24.43 -18.54 1.51
C THR A 54 -24.88 -17.68 2.69
N TYR A 55 -25.35 -16.45 2.44
CA TYR A 55 -25.94 -15.59 3.48
C TYR A 55 -27.18 -16.24 4.08
N ASN A 56 -28.10 -16.73 3.26
CA ASN A 56 -29.36 -17.33 3.71
C ASN A 56 -29.16 -18.62 4.49
N GLN A 57 -28.14 -19.41 4.17
CA GLN A 57 -27.77 -20.61 4.93
C GLN A 57 -27.27 -20.26 6.35
N LEU A 58 -26.62 -19.10 6.51
CA LEU A 58 -26.10 -18.66 7.80
C LEU A 58 -27.13 -17.88 8.62
N PHE A 59 -28.09 -17.23 7.95
CA PHE A 59 -29.13 -16.39 8.54
C PHE A 59 -30.53 -16.85 8.10
N GLU A 60 -30.89 -18.08 8.46
CA GLU A 60 -32.17 -18.70 8.08
C GLU A 60 -33.41 -17.92 8.57
N GLU A 61 -33.27 -17.21 9.70
CA GLU A 61 -34.36 -16.42 10.29
C GLU A 61 -34.69 -15.15 9.49
N ASN A 62 -33.73 -14.60 8.76
CA ASN A 62 -33.86 -13.38 7.97
C ASN A 62 -33.23 -13.54 6.57
N PRO A 63 -33.80 -14.40 5.70
CA PRO A 63 -33.23 -14.68 4.40
C PRO A 63 -33.50 -13.52 3.42
N ILE A 64 -32.55 -13.31 2.52
CA ILE A 64 -32.65 -12.34 1.43
C ILE A 64 -33.27 -13.02 0.21
N ASN A 65 -34.33 -12.43 -0.31
CA ASN A 65 -34.90 -12.82 -1.59
C ASN A 65 -34.28 -11.99 -2.72
N ALA A 66 -33.43 -12.63 -3.54
CA ALA A 66 -32.80 -12.02 -4.70
C ALA A 66 -33.55 -12.30 -6.04
N SER A 67 -34.78 -12.82 -5.97
CA SER A 67 -35.55 -13.17 -7.17
C SER A 67 -35.80 -11.95 -8.05
N GLY A 68 -35.38 -12.02 -9.32
CA GLY A 68 -35.58 -10.95 -10.31
C GLY A 68 -34.62 -9.77 -10.21
N VAL A 69 -33.60 -9.83 -9.33
CA VAL A 69 -32.56 -8.81 -9.25
C VAL A 69 -31.53 -9.03 -10.35
N ASP A 70 -31.41 -8.07 -11.28
CA ASP A 70 -30.34 -8.04 -12.30
C ASP A 70 -29.06 -7.49 -11.68
N ALA A 71 -28.35 -8.35 -10.93
CA ALA A 71 -27.16 -7.99 -10.19
C ALA A 71 -26.05 -7.53 -11.13
N LYS A 72 -25.89 -8.20 -12.28
CA LYS A 72 -24.92 -7.82 -13.31
C LYS A 72 -25.15 -6.40 -13.80
N ALA A 73 -26.36 -6.04 -14.25
CA ALA A 73 -26.62 -4.70 -14.78
C ALA A 73 -26.39 -3.60 -13.73
N ILE A 74 -26.72 -3.86 -12.46
CA ILE A 74 -26.58 -2.90 -11.38
C ILE A 74 -25.10 -2.74 -10.97
N LEU A 75 -24.40 -3.86 -10.75
CA LEU A 75 -23.03 -3.87 -10.24
C LEU A 75 -21.99 -3.51 -11.31
N SER A 76 -22.28 -3.75 -12.60
CA SER A 76 -21.43 -3.31 -13.72
C SER A 76 -21.82 -1.95 -14.31
N ALA A 77 -22.77 -1.22 -13.69
CA ALA A 77 -23.18 0.08 -14.17
C ALA A 77 -22.04 1.12 -14.09
N ARG A 78 -21.94 2.03 -15.07
CA ARG A 78 -21.05 3.20 -15.02
C ARG A 78 -21.56 4.29 -14.08
N LEU A 79 -21.65 3.92 -12.81
CA LEU A 79 -21.99 4.77 -11.69
C LEU A 79 -20.91 4.59 -10.63
N SER A 80 -20.79 5.54 -9.71
CA SER A 80 -19.88 5.37 -8.57
C SER A 80 -20.19 4.08 -7.81
N LYS A 81 -19.16 3.43 -7.24
CA LYS A 81 -19.31 2.23 -6.40
C LYS A 81 -20.41 2.40 -5.36
N SER A 82 -20.45 3.55 -4.69
CA SER A 82 -21.48 3.88 -3.69
C SER A 82 -22.88 3.98 -4.28
N ARG A 83 -23.04 4.46 -5.52
CA ARG A 83 -24.34 4.54 -6.18
C ARG A 83 -24.82 3.16 -6.67
N ARG A 84 -23.91 2.32 -7.14
CA ARG A 84 -24.21 0.91 -7.47
C ARG A 84 -24.72 0.15 -6.25
N LEU A 85 -24.07 0.35 -5.09
CA LEU A 85 -24.53 -0.17 -3.81
C LEU A 85 -25.94 0.32 -3.46
N GLU A 86 -26.20 1.63 -3.56
CA GLU A 86 -27.55 2.19 -3.32
C GLU A 86 -28.61 1.57 -4.23
N ASN A 87 -28.33 1.43 -5.52
CA ASN A 87 -29.25 0.84 -6.48
C ASN A 87 -29.53 -0.64 -6.21
N LEU A 88 -28.53 -1.41 -5.79
CA LEU A 88 -28.69 -2.83 -5.47
C LEU A 88 -29.54 -3.00 -4.21
N ILE A 89 -29.22 -2.26 -3.15
CA ILE A 89 -29.97 -2.33 -1.88
C ILE A 89 -31.41 -1.86 -2.05
N ALA A 90 -31.68 -0.92 -2.97
CA ALA A 90 -33.05 -0.52 -3.28
C ALA A 90 -33.92 -1.66 -3.87
N GLN A 91 -33.30 -2.71 -4.44
CA GLN A 91 -34.02 -3.90 -4.94
C GLN A 91 -34.22 -4.98 -3.86
N LEU A 92 -33.63 -4.80 -2.66
CA LEU A 92 -33.67 -5.76 -1.57
C LEU A 92 -34.47 -5.17 -0.39
N PRO A 93 -35.82 -5.34 -0.36
CA PRO A 93 -36.64 -4.77 0.70
C PRO A 93 -36.28 -5.38 2.06
N GLY A 94 -36.13 -4.52 3.07
CA GLY A 94 -35.70 -4.92 4.42
C GLY A 94 -34.20 -4.79 4.68
N GLU A 95 -33.38 -4.78 3.62
CA GLU A 95 -31.94 -4.58 3.73
C GLU A 95 -31.56 -3.10 3.76
N LYS A 96 -30.51 -2.78 4.52
CA LYS A 96 -29.97 -1.42 4.63
C LYS A 96 -28.57 -1.36 4.03
N LYS A 97 -28.20 -0.18 3.53
CA LYS A 97 -26.86 0.08 2.95
C LYS A 97 -25.72 -0.23 3.93
N ASN A 98 -25.92 0.03 5.22
CA ASN A 98 -24.99 -0.25 6.31
C ASN A 98 -25.31 -1.55 7.07
N GLY A 99 -26.28 -2.34 6.60
CA GLY A 99 -26.55 -3.69 7.10
C GLY A 99 -25.42 -4.65 6.71
N LEU A 100 -25.45 -5.88 7.26
CA LEU A 100 -24.40 -6.86 7.02
C LEU A 100 -24.25 -7.18 5.53
N PHE A 101 -25.36 -7.51 4.86
CA PHE A 101 -25.34 -7.79 3.41
C PHE A 101 -24.93 -6.55 2.60
N GLY A 102 -25.41 -5.36 2.96
CA GLY A 102 -24.97 -4.10 2.35
C GLY A 102 -23.46 -3.88 2.44
N ASN A 103 -22.85 -4.16 3.59
CA ASN A 103 -21.40 -4.09 3.76
C ASN A 103 -20.65 -5.17 2.98
N LEU A 104 -21.20 -6.39 2.81
CA LEU A 104 -20.60 -7.42 1.93
C LEU A 104 -20.62 -7.01 0.45
N ILE A 105 -21.70 -6.36 -0.01
CA ILE A 105 -21.75 -5.80 -1.38
C ILE A 105 -20.77 -4.63 -1.52
N ALA A 106 -20.64 -3.79 -0.50
CA ALA A 106 -19.62 -2.74 -0.47
C ALA A 106 -18.20 -3.32 -0.57
N LEU A 107 -17.92 -4.41 0.15
CA LEU A 107 -16.65 -5.14 0.09
C LEU A 107 -16.39 -5.68 -1.32
N SER A 108 -17.41 -6.31 -1.94
CA SER A 108 -17.34 -6.85 -3.31
C SER A 108 -17.09 -5.77 -4.37
N LEU A 109 -17.62 -4.56 -4.17
CA LEU A 109 -17.33 -3.40 -5.02
C LEU A 109 -15.92 -2.80 -4.78
N GLY A 110 -15.17 -3.32 -3.82
CA GLY A 110 -13.85 -2.84 -3.42
C GLY A 110 -13.88 -1.51 -2.67
N LEU A 111 -14.94 -1.29 -1.87
CA LEU A 111 -14.96 -0.25 -0.83
C LEU A 111 -14.36 -0.79 0.47
N THR A 112 -14.29 0.05 1.51
CA THR A 112 -13.74 -0.30 2.83
C THR A 112 -14.83 -0.26 3.91
N PRO A 113 -15.82 -1.17 3.89
CA PRO A 113 -16.88 -1.22 4.91
C PRO A 113 -16.31 -1.52 6.30
N ASN A 114 -17.00 -1.04 7.34
CA ASN A 114 -16.72 -1.33 8.75
C ASN A 114 -17.80 -2.26 9.31
N PHE A 115 -17.41 -3.45 9.76
CA PHE A 115 -18.32 -4.47 10.29
C PHE A 115 -18.61 -4.34 11.79
N LYS A 116 -18.03 -3.31 12.45
CA LYS A 116 -18.20 -3.06 13.90
C LYS A 116 -19.65 -3.12 14.37
N SER A 117 -20.53 -2.33 13.78
CA SER A 117 -21.95 -2.29 14.17
C SER A 117 -22.75 -3.50 13.71
N ASN A 118 -22.23 -4.31 12.77
CA ASN A 118 -22.94 -5.51 12.29
C ASN A 118 -22.80 -6.67 13.28
N PHE A 119 -21.68 -6.73 14.01
CA PHE A 119 -21.39 -7.80 14.97
C PHE A 119 -21.24 -7.28 16.42
N ASP A 120 -21.65 -6.04 16.69
CA ASP A 120 -21.57 -5.38 18.00
C ASP A 120 -20.15 -5.40 18.63
N LEU A 121 -19.15 -5.08 17.81
CA LEU A 121 -17.75 -5.10 18.23
C LEU A 121 -17.36 -3.83 18.99
N ALA A 122 -16.42 -3.95 19.93
CA ALA A 122 -15.87 -2.80 20.64
C ALA A 122 -14.98 -1.93 19.73
N GLU A 123 -14.23 -2.55 18.83
CA GLU A 123 -13.27 -1.90 17.92
C GLU A 123 -13.74 -1.89 16.46
N ASP A 124 -13.13 -1.04 15.65
CA ASP A 124 -13.40 -0.97 14.22
C ASP A 124 -12.91 -2.23 13.50
N ALA A 125 -13.75 -2.80 12.64
CA ALA A 125 -13.45 -3.97 11.81
C ALA A 125 -13.59 -3.60 10.32
N LYS A 126 -12.65 -2.80 9.82
CA LYS A 126 -12.64 -2.35 8.41
C LYS A 126 -11.95 -3.39 7.52
N LEU A 127 -12.60 -3.84 6.45
CA LEU A 127 -12.02 -4.79 5.49
C LEU A 127 -11.95 -4.20 4.08
N GLN A 128 -10.92 -4.57 3.31
CA GLN A 128 -10.78 -4.20 1.89
C GLN A 128 -9.98 -5.27 1.15
N LEU A 129 -10.60 -5.95 0.18
CA LEU A 129 -10.02 -7.08 -0.55
C LEU A 129 -8.68 -6.78 -1.24
N SER A 130 -8.49 -5.54 -1.69
CA SER A 130 -7.28 -5.14 -2.41
C SER A 130 -6.07 -4.82 -1.51
N LYS A 131 -6.22 -4.89 -0.18
CA LYS A 131 -5.11 -4.69 0.75
C LYS A 131 -4.47 -6.02 1.09
N ASP A 132 -3.15 -6.05 1.16
CA ASP A 132 -2.40 -7.25 1.58
C ASP A 132 -2.73 -7.69 3.01
N THR A 133 -3.24 -6.78 3.84
CA THR A 133 -3.69 -7.05 5.22
C THR A 133 -5.06 -7.71 5.27
N TYR A 134 -5.78 -7.84 4.14
CA TYR A 134 -7.15 -8.36 4.13
C TYR A 134 -7.26 -9.73 4.83
N ASP A 135 -6.36 -10.67 4.54
CA ASP A 135 -6.42 -11.99 5.16
C ASP A 135 -6.15 -11.91 6.67
N ASP A 136 -5.21 -11.06 7.13
CA ASP A 136 -4.94 -10.84 8.56
C ASP A 136 -6.12 -10.16 9.28
N ASP A 137 -6.71 -9.16 8.63
CA ASP A 137 -7.85 -8.38 9.13
C ASP A 137 -9.12 -9.26 9.18
N LEU A 138 -9.31 -10.12 8.17
CA LEU A 138 -10.39 -11.10 8.12
C LEU A 138 -10.21 -12.15 9.22
N ASP A 139 -9.02 -12.72 9.39
CA ASP A 139 -8.72 -13.66 10.48
C ASP A 139 -8.96 -13.04 11.86
N ASN A 140 -8.63 -11.75 12.04
CA ASN A 140 -8.92 -11.02 13.27
C ASN A 140 -10.42 -10.85 13.52
N LEU A 141 -11.20 -10.58 12.45
CA LEU A 141 -12.64 -10.51 12.54
C LEU A 141 -13.24 -11.89 12.85
N LEU A 142 -12.85 -12.93 12.11
CA LEU A 142 -13.32 -14.32 12.31
C LEU A 142 -12.98 -14.85 13.71
N ALA A 143 -11.86 -14.44 14.31
CA ALA A 143 -11.54 -14.77 15.70
C ALA A 143 -12.55 -14.20 16.72
N GLN A 144 -13.26 -13.11 16.38
CA GLN A 144 -14.27 -12.49 17.23
C GLN A 144 -15.68 -13.01 16.95
N ILE A 145 -16.00 -13.29 15.68
CA ILE A 145 -17.37 -13.65 15.25
C ILE A 145 -17.57 -15.15 15.00
N GLY A 146 -16.48 -15.91 14.82
CA GLY A 146 -16.45 -17.36 14.56
C GLY A 146 -16.18 -17.73 13.09
N ASP A 147 -15.59 -18.91 12.88
CA ASP A 147 -15.15 -19.41 11.57
C ASP A 147 -16.31 -19.75 10.61
N GLN A 148 -17.54 -19.92 11.12
CA GLN A 148 -18.73 -20.16 10.31
C GLN A 148 -19.04 -19.03 9.32
N TYR A 149 -18.47 -17.85 9.53
CA TYR A 149 -18.60 -16.70 8.62
C TYR A 149 -17.60 -16.71 7.45
N ALA A 150 -16.62 -17.63 7.41
CA ALA A 150 -15.56 -17.64 6.39
C ALA A 150 -16.10 -17.74 4.95
N ASP A 151 -17.07 -18.64 4.73
CA ASP A 151 -17.67 -18.86 3.41
C ASP A 151 -18.38 -17.60 2.87
N LEU A 152 -18.90 -16.77 3.78
CA LEU A 152 -19.58 -15.52 3.43
C LEU A 152 -18.62 -14.50 2.81
N PHE A 153 -17.44 -14.33 3.41
CA PHE A 153 -16.40 -13.43 2.88
C PHE A 153 -15.71 -14.01 1.64
N LEU A 154 -15.58 -15.33 1.54
CA LEU A 154 -15.08 -16.00 0.34
C LEU A 154 -16.01 -15.78 -0.85
N ALA A 155 -17.32 -15.94 -0.66
CA ALA A 155 -18.31 -15.68 -1.70
C ALA A 155 -18.30 -14.20 -2.14
N ALA A 156 -18.15 -13.26 -1.20
CA ALA A 156 -18.00 -11.84 -1.51
C ALA A 156 -16.71 -11.53 -2.31
N LYS A 157 -15.60 -12.20 -1.99
CA LYS A 157 -14.35 -12.09 -2.75
C LYS A 157 -14.51 -12.60 -4.18
N ASN A 158 -15.11 -13.76 -4.38
CA ASN A 158 -15.37 -14.31 -5.70
C ASN A 158 -16.24 -13.37 -6.56
N LEU A 159 -17.30 -12.80 -5.95
CA LEU A 159 -18.14 -11.79 -6.61
C LEU A 159 -17.34 -10.52 -6.96
N SER A 160 -16.41 -10.10 -6.10
CA SER A 160 -15.54 -8.95 -6.36
C SER A 160 -14.68 -9.12 -7.61
N ASP A 161 -14.07 -10.30 -7.76
CA ASP A 161 -13.24 -10.61 -8.93
C ASP A 161 -14.06 -10.50 -10.23
N ALA A 162 -15.31 -10.99 -10.22
CA ALA A 162 -16.23 -10.89 -11.35
C ALA A 162 -16.59 -9.44 -11.69
N ILE A 163 -16.90 -8.63 -10.68
CA ILE A 163 -17.26 -7.21 -10.85
C ILE A 163 -16.06 -6.42 -11.39
N LEU A 164 -14.86 -6.63 -10.84
CA LEU A 164 -13.63 -5.96 -11.27
C LEU A 164 -13.38 -6.19 -12.76
N LEU A 165 -13.60 -7.42 -13.21
CA LEU A 165 -13.50 -7.77 -14.61
C LEU A 165 -14.62 -7.14 -15.45
N SER A 166 -15.84 -6.98 -14.92
CA SER A 166 -16.99 -6.41 -15.65
C SER A 166 -16.82 -4.92 -16.04
N ASP A 167 -16.09 -4.12 -15.25
CA ASP A 167 -15.81 -2.71 -15.56
C ASP A 167 -14.98 -2.60 -16.86
N ILE A 168 -14.20 -3.63 -17.18
CA ILE A 168 -13.25 -3.69 -18.31
C ILE A 168 -13.79 -4.57 -19.45
N LEU A 169 -14.42 -5.70 -19.10
CA LEU A 169 -14.90 -6.76 -19.99
C LEU A 169 -16.43 -6.67 -20.12
N ARG A 170 -16.87 -6.05 -21.22
CA ARG A 170 -18.28 -5.79 -21.53
C ARG A 170 -18.95 -6.86 -22.40
N VAL A 171 -18.23 -7.93 -22.69
CA VAL A 171 -18.67 -9.02 -23.56
C VAL A 171 -18.56 -10.33 -22.78
N ASN A 172 -19.57 -11.19 -22.93
CA ASN A 172 -19.60 -12.51 -22.30
C ASN A 172 -18.37 -13.32 -22.73
N THR A 173 -17.64 -13.86 -21.75
CA THR A 173 -16.43 -14.67 -21.92
C THR A 173 -16.72 -16.05 -22.50
N GLU A 174 -17.95 -16.57 -22.35
CA GLU A 174 -18.38 -17.86 -22.90
C GLU A 174 -18.27 -17.91 -24.43
N ILE A 175 -18.42 -16.77 -25.10
CA ILE A 175 -18.42 -16.67 -26.58
C ILE A 175 -17.00 -16.44 -27.13
N THR A 176 -16.06 -16.00 -26.29
CA THR A 176 -14.77 -15.49 -26.76
C THR A 176 -13.72 -15.52 -25.66
N LYS A 177 -12.57 -16.14 -25.95
CA LYS A 177 -11.41 -16.09 -25.03
C LYS A 177 -10.66 -14.75 -25.09
N ALA A 178 -11.13 -13.82 -25.92
CA ALA A 178 -10.62 -12.44 -26.02
C ALA A 178 -11.67 -11.38 -25.63
N PRO A 179 -12.17 -11.38 -24.38
CA PRO A 179 -13.26 -10.48 -23.96
C PRO A 179 -12.86 -9.01 -23.98
N LEU A 180 -11.58 -8.69 -23.78
CA LEU A 180 -11.10 -7.31 -23.84
C LEU A 180 -11.12 -6.79 -25.29
N SER A 181 -10.54 -7.56 -26.21
CA SER A 181 -10.60 -7.23 -27.64
C SER A 181 -12.04 -7.16 -28.14
N ALA A 182 -12.92 -8.05 -27.68
CA ALA A 182 -14.35 -7.99 -28.00
C ALA A 182 -15.01 -6.71 -27.46
N SER A 183 -14.66 -6.27 -26.25
CA SER A 183 -15.15 -5.01 -25.67
C SER A 183 -14.68 -3.79 -26.46
N MET A 184 -13.45 -3.83 -26.99
CA MET A 184 -12.93 -2.79 -27.87
C MET A 184 -13.60 -2.78 -29.25
N ILE A 185 -13.99 -3.96 -29.76
CA ILE A 185 -14.78 -4.09 -31.00
C ILE A 185 -16.19 -3.54 -30.77
N LYS A 186 -16.84 -3.88 -29.65
CA LYS A 186 -18.14 -3.31 -29.26
C LYS A 186 -18.11 -1.78 -29.25
N ARG A 187 -17.08 -1.17 -28.66
CA ARG A 187 -16.89 0.30 -28.70
C ARG A 187 -16.81 0.83 -30.14
N TYR A 188 -16.13 0.12 -31.04
CA TYR A 188 -16.02 0.52 -32.45
C TYR A 188 -17.36 0.42 -33.19
N ASP A 189 -18.09 -0.67 -32.97
CA ASP A 189 -19.38 -0.91 -33.61
C ASP A 189 -20.44 0.09 -33.13
N GLU A 190 -20.52 0.34 -31.81
CA GLU A 190 -21.38 1.37 -31.21
C GLU A 190 -20.99 2.76 -31.73
N HIS A 191 -19.70 3.08 -31.83
CA HIS A 191 -19.24 4.33 -32.42
C HIS A 191 -19.73 4.48 -33.86
N HIS A 192 -19.61 3.45 -34.69
CA HIS A 192 -20.05 3.49 -36.08
C HIS A 192 -21.56 3.72 -36.20
N GLN A 193 -22.36 3.01 -35.39
CA GLN A 193 -23.81 3.15 -35.34
C GLN A 193 -24.24 4.55 -34.90
N ASP A 194 -23.70 5.01 -33.76
CA ASP A 194 -24.00 6.32 -33.19
C ASP A 194 -23.56 7.45 -34.13
N LEU A 195 -22.42 7.31 -34.81
CA LEU A 195 -21.92 8.31 -35.75
C LEU A 195 -22.81 8.41 -36.99
N THR A 196 -23.30 7.26 -37.48
CA THR A 196 -24.21 7.20 -38.62
C THR A 196 -25.53 7.88 -38.29
N LEU A 197 -26.10 7.57 -37.11
CA LEU A 197 -27.30 8.20 -36.60
C LEU A 197 -27.10 9.71 -36.41
N LEU A 198 -26.04 10.13 -35.72
CA LEU A 198 -25.74 11.54 -35.48
C LEU A 198 -25.60 12.31 -36.80
N LYS A 199 -24.89 11.76 -37.79
CA LYS A 199 -24.77 12.39 -39.11
C LYS A 199 -26.13 12.53 -39.80
N ALA A 200 -26.98 11.51 -39.73
CA ALA A 200 -28.31 11.56 -40.33
C ALA A 200 -29.19 12.63 -39.66
N LEU A 201 -29.23 12.66 -38.33
CA LEU A 201 -30.01 13.63 -37.58
C LEU A 201 -29.53 15.08 -37.84
N VAL A 202 -28.21 15.32 -37.82
CA VAL A 202 -27.67 16.67 -38.09
C VAL A 202 -27.98 17.10 -39.53
N ARG A 203 -27.94 16.20 -40.51
CA ARG A 203 -28.33 16.53 -41.89
C ARG A 203 -29.80 16.92 -42.03
N GLN A 204 -30.68 16.30 -41.26
CA GLN A 204 -32.12 16.53 -41.32
C GLN A 204 -32.54 17.78 -40.54
N GLN A 205 -32.00 17.98 -39.34
CA GLN A 205 -32.49 18.99 -38.40
C GLN A 205 -31.58 20.23 -38.32
N LEU A 206 -30.26 20.10 -38.49
CA LEU A 206 -29.28 21.19 -38.34
C LEU A 206 -28.20 21.18 -39.45
N PRO A 207 -28.58 21.27 -40.74
CA PRO A 207 -27.66 21.13 -41.86
C PRO A 207 -26.55 22.18 -41.88
N GLU A 208 -26.79 23.39 -41.37
CA GLU A 208 -25.84 24.49 -41.28
C GLU A 208 -24.68 24.20 -40.32
N LYS A 209 -24.92 23.39 -39.28
CA LYS A 209 -23.90 22.98 -38.31
C LYS A 209 -23.06 21.79 -38.78
N TYR A 210 -23.46 21.11 -39.85
CA TYR A 210 -22.79 19.89 -40.31
C TYR A 210 -21.30 20.10 -40.64
N LYS A 211 -20.95 21.19 -41.34
CA LYS A 211 -19.56 21.50 -41.65
C LYS A 211 -18.74 21.80 -40.40
N GLU A 212 -19.29 22.58 -39.48
CA GLU A 212 -18.62 22.92 -38.22
C GLU A 212 -18.34 21.66 -37.38
N ILE A 213 -19.31 20.74 -37.28
CA ILE A 213 -19.18 19.54 -36.46
C ILE A 213 -18.22 18.53 -37.10
N PHE A 214 -18.31 18.28 -38.41
CA PHE A 214 -17.65 17.13 -39.05
C PHE A 214 -16.43 17.48 -39.92
N PHE A 215 -16.11 18.77 -40.14
CA PHE A 215 -14.95 19.17 -40.95
C PHE A 215 -14.02 20.18 -40.28
N ASP A 216 -14.50 21.01 -39.36
CA ASP A 216 -13.67 22.05 -38.73
C ASP A 216 -12.86 21.47 -37.55
N GLN A 217 -11.57 21.23 -37.78
CA GLN A 217 -10.65 20.70 -36.77
C GLN A 217 -10.32 21.72 -35.65
N SER A 218 -10.59 23.01 -35.87
CA SER A 218 -10.36 24.06 -34.87
C SER A 218 -11.47 24.14 -33.82
N LYS A 219 -12.61 23.48 -34.09
CA LYS A 219 -13.75 23.41 -33.19
C LYS A 219 -13.75 22.08 -32.45
N ASN A 220 -14.34 22.06 -31.26
CA ASN A 220 -14.48 20.85 -30.45
C ASN A 220 -15.61 19.93 -30.94
N GLY A 221 -15.94 19.99 -32.24
CA GLY A 221 -16.83 19.04 -32.90
C GLY A 221 -16.17 17.69 -33.14
N TYR A 222 -16.83 16.82 -33.89
CA TYR A 222 -16.32 15.49 -34.22
C TYR A 222 -14.99 15.55 -34.99
N ALA A 223 -14.82 16.53 -35.90
CA ALA A 223 -13.53 16.75 -36.59
C ALA A 223 -12.40 17.09 -35.61
N GLY A 224 -12.61 18.03 -34.70
CA GLY A 224 -11.63 18.36 -33.66
C GLY A 224 -11.37 17.21 -32.69
N TYR A 225 -12.36 16.36 -32.43
CA TYR A 225 -12.21 15.17 -31.60
C TYR A 225 -11.38 14.07 -32.27
N ILE A 226 -11.55 13.83 -33.58
CA ILE A 226 -10.82 12.77 -34.29
C ILE A 226 -9.46 13.24 -34.77
N ASP A 227 -9.40 14.40 -35.45
CA ASP A 227 -8.21 14.90 -36.15
C ASP A 227 -7.57 16.11 -35.47
N GLY A 228 -8.32 16.84 -34.64
CA GLY A 228 -7.84 18.02 -33.91
C GLY A 228 -7.34 17.72 -32.50
N GLY A 229 -7.37 18.75 -31.64
CA GLY A 229 -6.88 18.70 -30.27
C GLY A 229 -7.95 18.45 -29.20
N ALA A 230 -9.22 18.22 -29.57
CA ALA A 230 -10.30 18.13 -28.61
C ALA A 230 -10.28 16.79 -27.86
N SER A 231 -10.25 16.86 -26.53
CA SER A 231 -10.44 15.71 -25.66
C SER A 231 -11.88 15.18 -25.71
N GLN A 232 -12.10 13.98 -25.17
CA GLN A 232 -13.44 13.42 -25.05
C GLN A 232 -14.37 14.33 -24.22
N GLU A 233 -13.86 14.92 -23.14
CA GLU A 233 -14.61 15.81 -22.27
C GLU A 233 -15.01 17.10 -22.98
N GLU A 234 -14.08 17.73 -23.69
CA GLU A 234 -14.34 18.94 -24.48
C GLU A 234 -15.33 18.69 -25.63
N PHE A 235 -15.20 17.53 -26.29
CA PHE A 235 -16.15 17.10 -27.32
C PHE A 235 -17.56 16.91 -26.73
N TYR A 236 -17.69 16.24 -25.58
CA TYR A 236 -18.97 16.05 -24.92
C TYR A 236 -19.60 17.38 -24.50
N LYS A 237 -18.80 18.30 -23.95
CA LYS A 237 -19.28 19.64 -23.59
C LYS A 237 -19.76 20.42 -24.81
N PHE A 238 -19.11 20.27 -25.97
CA PHE A 238 -19.51 20.91 -27.22
C PHE A 238 -20.77 20.30 -27.83
N ILE A 239 -20.87 18.97 -27.88
CA ILE A 239 -21.97 18.27 -28.58
C ILE A 239 -23.25 18.17 -27.73
N LYS A 240 -23.15 18.18 -26.39
CA LYS A 240 -24.30 18.07 -25.48
C LYS A 240 -25.44 19.07 -25.79
N PRO A 241 -25.20 20.39 -25.89
CA PRO A 241 -26.26 21.35 -26.21
C PRO A 241 -26.80 21.21 -27.64
N ILE A 242 -26.09 20.51 -28.52
CA ILE A 242 -26.56 20.21 -29.88
C ILE A 242 -27.51 19.02 -29.83
N LEU A 243 -27.16 17.97 -29.07
CA LEU A 243 -28.04 16.82 -28.86
C LEU A 243 -29.35 17.24 -28.18
N GLU A 244 -29.29 18.06 -27.12
CA GLU A 244 -30.49 18.53 -26.39
C GLU A 244 -31.47 19.36 -27.25
N LYS A 245 -31.02 19.89 -28.39
CA LYS A 245 -31.85 20.66 -29.33
C LYS A 245 -32.49 19.80 -30.44
N MET A 246 -32.12 18.53 -30.51
CA MET A 246 -32.49 17.64 -31.60
C MET A 246 -33.36 16.50 -31.08
N ASP A 247 -34.42 16.17 -31.82
CA ASP A 247 -35.29 15.06 -31.50
C ASP A 247 -34.65 13.72 -31.88
N GLY A 248 -34.89 12.66 -31.09
CA GLY A 248 -34.37 11.32 -31.34
C GLY A 248 -32.92 11.10 -30.86
N THR A 249 -32.45 11.93 -29.92
CA THR A 249 -31.09 11.88 -29.35
C THR A 249 -31.03 11.34 -27.92
N GLU A 250 -32.14 10.80 -27.41
CA GLU A 250 -32.27 10.39 -26.00
C GLU A 250 -31.22 9.33 -25.62
N GLU A 251 -31.02 8.33 -26.47
CA GLU A 251 -30.00 7.29 -26.24
C GLU A 251 -28.58 7.86 -26.30
N LEU A 252 -28.32 8.81 -27.23
CA LEU A 252 -27.02 9.48 -27.35
C LEU A 252 -26.72 10.32 -26.10
N LEU A 253 -27.72 11.00 -25.54
CA LEU A 253 -27.59 11.75 -24.29
C LEU A 253 -27.34 10.83 -23.09
N VAL A 254 -28.00 9.67 -23.02
CA VAL A 254 -27.72 8.66 -21.98
C VAL A 254 -26.29 8.16 -22.08
N LYS A 255 -25.81 7.84 -23.30
CA LYS A 255 -24.41 7.43 -23.53
C LYS A 255 -23.42 8.55 -23.19
N LEU A 256 -23.72 9.81 -23.54
CA LEU A 256 -22.88 10.97 -23.23
C LEU A 256 -22.71 11.15 -21.73
N ASN A 257 -23.81 11.11 -20.96
CA ASN A 257 -23.78 11.26 -19.51
C ASN A 257 -23.07 10.09 -18.79
N ARG A 258 -22.98 8.91 -19.43
CA ARG A 258 -22.20 7.75 -18.96
C ARG A 258 -20.76 7.72 -19.49
N GLU A 259 -20.34 8.78 -20.15
CA GLU A 259 -19.04 8.94 -20.82
C GLU A 259 -18.72 7.81 -21.81
N ASP A 260 -19.72 7.36 -22.56
CA ASP A 260 -19.66 6.17 -23.42
C ASP A 260 -20.10 6.41 -24.88
N LEU A 261 -20.36 7.66 -25.25
CA LEU A 261 -20.74 8.04 -26.62
C LEU A 261 -19.53 8.18 -27.53
N LEU A 262 -19.56 7.62 -28.75
CA LEU A 262 -18.52 7.81 -29.78
C LEU A 262 -17.09 7.58 -29.26
N ARG A 263 -16.93 6.54 -28.43
CA ARG A 263 -15.68 6.26 -27.72
C ARG A 263 -14.58 5.82 -28.67
N LYS A 264 -13.36 6.25 -28.37
CA LYS A 264 -12.13 5.66 -28.92
C LYS A 264 -11.75 4.42 -28.11
N GLN A 265 -10.92 3.56 -28.69
CA GLN A 265 -10.43 2.34 -28.03
C GLN A 265 -9.14 2.60 -27.24
N ARG A 266 -8.36 3.60 -27.63
CA ARG A 266 -7.16 4.07 -26.92
C ARG A 266 -7.52 5.33 -26.14
N THR A 267 -7.83 5.16 -24.86
CA THR A 267 -8.34 6.22 -23.99
C THR A 267 -7.54 6.29 -22.69
N PHE A 268 -7.68 7.40 -21.96
CA PHE A 268 -6.96 7.63 -20.69
C PHE A 268 -7.37 6.64 -19.59
N ASP A 269 -8.60 6.14 -19.62
CA ASP A 269 -9.13 5.18 -18.64
C ASP A 269 -8.62 3.75 -18.84
N ASN A 270 -7.93 3.44 -19.94
CA ASN A 270 -7.30 2.13 -20.15
C ASN A 270 -6.16 1.83 -19.17
N GLY A 271 -5.73 2.81 -18.36
CA GLY A 271 -4.75 2.61 -17.30
C GLY A 271 -5.19 1.62 -16.21
N SER A 272 -6.49 1.29 -16.14
CA SER A 272 -7.05 0.30 -15.21
C SER A 272 -6.97 -1.15 -15.69
N ILE A 273 -6.43 -1.41 -16.89
CA ILE A 273 -6.37 -2.77 -17.45
C ILE A 273 -5.18 -3.53 -16.84
N PRO A 274 -5.40 -4.63 -16.10
CA PRO A 274 -4.32 -5.46 -15.56
C PRO A 274 -3.57 -6.19 -16.67
N HIS A 275 -2.28 -6.44 -16.46
CA HIS A 275 -1.46 -7.14 -17.45
C HIS A 275 -1.94 -8.57 -17.74
N GLN A 276 -2.57 -9.22 -16.75
CA GLN A 276 -3.12 -10.57 -16.86
C GLN A 276 -4.15 -10.70 -17.98
N ILE A 277 -4.94 -9.64 -18.25
CA ILE A 277 -5.93 -9.65 -19.34
C ILE A 277 -5.25 -9.69 -20.71
N HIS A 278 -4.16 -8.95 -20.87
CA HIS A 278 -3.35 -9.01 -22.09
C HIS A 278 -2.56 -10.32 -22.20
N LEU A 279 -2.08 -10.85 -21.07
CA LEU A 279 -1.42 -12.14 -21.01
C LEU A 279 -2.35 -13.28 -21.45
N GLY A 280 -3.61 -13.30 -21.01
CA GLY A 280 -4.58 -14.33 -21.41
C GLY A 280 -4.81 -14.37 -22.92
N GLU A 281 -5.00 -13.21 -23.56
CA GLU A 281 -5.12 -13.15 -25.03
C GLU A 281 -3.79 -13.53 -25.73
N LEU A 282 -2.65 -13.10 -25.19
CA LEU A 282 -1.33 -13.44 -25.74
C LEU A 282 -1.09 -14.96 -25.70
N HIS A 283 -1.35 -15.59 -24.55
CA HIS A 283 -1.27 -17.02 -24.35
C HIS A 283 -2.17 -17.77 -25.33
N ALA A 284 -3.42 -17.33 -25.49
CA ALA A 284 -4.36 -17.97 -26.40
C ALA A 284 -3.90 -17.89 -27.87
N ILE A 285 -3.37 -16.75 -28.33
CA ILE A 285 -2.80 -16.64 -29.68
C ILE A 285 -1.62 -17.59 -29.86
N LEU A 286 -0.71 -17.67 -28.88
CA LEU A 286 0.43 -18.59 -28.93
C LEU A 286 -0.05 -20.04 -29.03
N ARG A 287 -1.02 -20.44 -28.20
CA ARG A 287 -1.63 -21.79 -28.24
C ARG A 287 -2.30 -22.11 -29.58
N ARG A 288 -2.95 -21.14 -30.24
CA ARG A 288 -3.56 -21.37 -31.56
C ARG A 288 -2.54 -21.55 -32.67
N GLN A 289 -1.41 -20.84 -32.58
CA GLN A 289 -0.47 -20.75 -33.70
C GLN A 289 0.79 -21.61 -33.51
N GLU A 290 1.07 -22.10 -32.31
CA GLU A 290 2.17 -23.03 -32.04
C GLU A 290 1.99 -24.38 -32.77
N ASP A 291 0.75 -24.74 -33.11
CA ASP A 291 0.41 -25.92 -33.93
C ASP A 291 0.96 -25.82 -35.36
N PHE A 292 1.12 -24.60 -35.89
CA PHE A 292 1.58 -24.34 -37.25
C PHE A 292 3.03 -23.86 -37.34
N TYR A 293 3.56 -23.33 -36.25
CA TYR A 293 4.89 -22.71 -36.19
C TYR A 293 5.67 -23.25 -34.98
N PRO A 294 6.52 -24.29 -35.18
CA PRO A 294 7.23 -24.95 -34.08
C PRO A 294 8.02 -24.00 -33.17
N PHE A 295 8.64 -22.96 -33.74
CA PHE A 295 9.40 -22.00 -32.96
C PHE A 295 8.53 -21.22 -31.95
N LEU A 296 7.22 -21.04 -32.21
CA LEU A 296 6.31 -20.41 -31.23
C LEU A 296 6.08 -21.33 -30.04
N LYS A 297 6.04 -22.65 -30.25
CA LYS A 297 5.93 -23.65 -29.18
C LYS A 297 7.16 -23.60 -28.28
N ASP A 298 8.34 -23.65 -28.89
CA ASP A 298 9.63 -23.64 -28.17
C ASP A 298 9.88 -22.33 -27.41
N ASN A 299 9.34 -21.22 -27.91
CA ASN A 299 9.53 -19.89 -27.32
C ASN A 299 8.28 -19.35 -26.61
N ARG A 300 7.23 -20.15 -26.40
CA ARG A 300 5.97 -19.68 -25.80
C ARG A 300 6.21 -18.98 -24.46
N GLU A 301 6.88 -19.66 -23.55
CA GLU A 301 7.19 -19.14 -22.21
C GLU A 301 8.13 -17.94 -22.26
N LYS A 302 9.09 -17.96 -23.20
CA LYS A 302 9.98 -16.82 -23.43
C LYS A 302 9.20 -15.57 -23.86
N ILE A 303 8.22 -15.72 -24.75
CA ILE A 303 7.36 -14.61 -25.20
C ILE A 303 6.45 -14.13 -24.07
N GLU A 304 5.83 -15.05 -23.31
CA GLU A 304 5.03 -14.72 -22.13
C GLU A 304 5.86 -13.96 -21.08
N LYS A 305 7.11 -14.39 -20.85
CA LYS A 305 8.04 -13.75 -19.91
C LYS A 305 8.38 -12.32 -20.29
N ILE A 306 8.44 -11.98 -21.58
CA ILE A 306 8.65 -10.57 -22.00
C ILE A 306 7.49 -9.69 -21.50
N LEU A 307 6.25 -10.19 -21.54
CA LEU A 307 5.09 -9.45 -21.08
C LEU A 307 5.08 -9.36 -19.55
N THR A 308 5.27 -10.48 -18.84
CA THR A 308 5.11 -10.56 -17.38
C THR A 308 6.32 -10.09 -16.58
N PHE A 309 7.51 -10.06 -17.17
CA PHE A 309 8.71 -9.65 -16.46
C PHE A 309 8.68 -8.16 -16.10
N ARG A 310 8.85 -7.89 -14.80
CA ARG A 310 9.03 -6.57 -14.24
C ARG A 310 10.31 -6.57 -13.43
N ILE A 311 11.21 -5.63 -13.73
CA ILE A 311 12.41 -5.43 -12.91
C ILE A 311 11.95 -5.00 -11.51
N PRO A 312 12.31 -5.75 -10.46
CA PRO A 312 11.95 -5.37 -9.11
C PRO A 312 12.58 -4.03 -8.74
N TYR A 313 11.82 -3.16 -8.07
CA TYR A 313 12.33 -1.83 -7.73
C TYR A 313 13.51 -1.88 -6.76
N TYR A 314 13.57 -2.93 -5.91
CA TYR A 314 14.68 -3.19 -4.99
C TYR A 314 15.96 -3.68 -5.70
N VAL A 315 15.90 -4.00 -7.00
CA VAL A 315 17.10 -4.29 -7.81
C VAL A 315 17.61 -3.01 -8.50
N GLY A 316 16.70 -2.19 -9.02
CA GLY A 316 17.05 -0.93 -9.68
C GLY A 316 17.66 -1.10 -11.08
N PRO A 317 18.40 -0.10 -11.60
CA PRO A 317 18.95 -0.14 -12.95
C PRO A 317 19.97 -1.26 -13.16
N LEU A 318 19.83 -2.03 -14.25
CA LEU A 318 20.69 -3.18 -14.60
C LEU A 318 22.05 -2.76 -15.21
N ALA A 319 22.75 -1.87 -14.53
CA ALA A 319 23.99 -1.27 -15.01
C ALA A 319 25.20 -2.22 -14.90
N ARG A 320 26.32 -1.78 -15.48
CA ARG A 320 27.65 -2.39 -15.33
C ARG A 320 28.69 -1.28 -15.14
N GLY A 321 28.83 -0.79 -13.91
CA GLY A 321 29.78 0.27 -13.51
C GLY A 321 29.38 1.72 -13.88
N ASN A 322 28.73 1.94 -15.02
CA ASN A 322 28.48 3.29 -15.57
C ASN A 322 27.18 3.97 -15.10
N SER A 323 26.70 3.68 -13.89
CA SER A 323 25.51 4.33 -13.34
C SER A 323 25.66 4.66 -11.86
N ARG A 324 25.65 5.96 -11.54
CA ARG A 324 25.64 6.46 -10.16
C ARG A 324 24.38 6.07 -9.36
N PHE A 325 23.37 5.55 -10.04
CA PHE A 325 22.10 5.17 -9.43
C PHE A 325 21.95 3.67 -9.21
N ALA A 326 22.84 2.83 -9.72
CA ALA A 326 22.72 1.38 -9.62
C ALA A 326 23.35 0.85 -8.33
N TRP A 327 22.78 -0.23 -7.81
CA TRP A 327 23.28 -1.00 -6.66
C TRP A 327 23.16 -2.52 -6.88
N MET A 328 22.63 -2.95 -8.03
CA MET A 328 22.45 -4.35 -8.36
C MET A 328 23.80 -5.06 -8.50
N THR A 329 23.87 -6.27 -7.96
CA THR A 329 25.00 -7.19 -8.09
C THR A 329 24.60 -8.41 -8.94
N ARG A 330 25.59 -8.97 -9.65
CA ARG A 330 25.40 -10.12 -10.54
C ARG A 330 26.08 -11.35 -9.95
N LYS A 331 25.42 -12.50 -10.08
CA LYS A 331 26.01 -13.83 -9.86
C LYS A 331 26.94 -14.23 -11.02
N SER A 332 26.58 -13.84 -12.25
CA SER A 332 27.31 -14.15 -13.49
C SER A 332 27.58 -12.89 -14.32
N GLU A 333 28.76 -12.79 -14.95
CA GLU A 333 29.15 -11.66 -15.81
C GLU A 333 28.62 -11.77 -17.25
N GLU A 334 27.31 -11.94 -17.39
CA GLU A 334 26.64 -12.05 -18.70
C GLU A 334 25.55 -10.98 -18.90
N THR A 335 25.00 -10.91 -20.12
CA THR A 335 23.92 -9.98 -20.45
C THR A 335 22.61 -10.43 -19.80
N ILE A 336 21.98 -9.51 -19.07
CA ILE A 336 20.70 -9.77 -18.40
C ILE A 336 19.56 -9.64 -19.40
N THR A 337 18.66 -10.62 -19.35
CA THR A 337 17.45 -10.73 -20.16
C THR A 337 16.27 -11.14 -19.26
N PRO A 338 15.01 -11.03 -19.72
CA PRO A 338 13.85 -11.41 -18.91
C PRO A 338 13.82 -12.88 -18.45
N TRP A 339 14.52 -13.78 -19.16
CA TRP A 339 14.49 -15.22 -18.92
C TRP A 339 15.72 -15.79 -18.20
N ASN A 340 16.81 -15.02 -18.08
CA ASN A 340 17.98 -15.40 -17.26
C ASN A 340 18.16 -14.49 -16.02
N PHE A 341 17.13 -13.69 -15.70
CA PHE A 341 17.22 -12.68 -14.64
C PHE A 341 17.51 -13.29 -13.27
N GLU A 342 16.85 -14.40 -12.94
CA GLU A 342 16.95 -15.06 -11.63
C GLU A 342 18.31 -15.74 -11.41
N GLU A 343 18.92 -16.17 -12.51
CA GLU A 343 20.19 -16.88 -12.57
C GLU A 343 21.37 -15.90 -12.58
N VAL A 344 21.24 -14.77 -13.30
CA VAL A 344 22.33 -13.80 -13.50
C VAL A 344 22.35 -12.72 -12.43
N VAL A 345 21.19 -12.25 -11.97
CA VAL A 345 21.10 -11.20 -10.96
C VAL A 345 21.08 -11.83 -9.57
N ASP A 346 21.89 -11.28 -8.66
CA ASP A 346 21.78 -11.63 -7.25
C ASP A 346 20.68 -10.80 -6.61
N LYS A 347 19.44 -11.30 -6.67
CA LYS A 347 18.30 -10.62 -6.05
C LYS A 347 18.51 -10.42 -4.55
N GLY A 348 19.04 -11.43 -3.85
CA GLY A 348 19.27 -11.40 -2.41
C GLY A 348 20.22 -10.28 -2.02
N ALA A 349 21.42 -10.28 -2.60
CA ALA A 349 22.41 -9.24 -2.32
C ALA A 349 21.96 -7.85 -2.82
N SER A 350 21.26 -7.77 -3.94
CA SER A 350 20.75 -6.50 -4.48
C SER A 350 19.66 -5.89 -3.58
N ALA A 351 18.72 -6.70 -3.09
CA ALA A 351 17.66 -6.24 -2.18
C ALA A 351 18.23 -5.85 -0.80
N GLN A 352 19.22 -6.59 -0.31
CA GLN A 352 19.95 -6.21 0.90
C GLN A 352 20.69 -4.88 0.71
N SER A 353 21.46 -4.74 -0.37
CA SER A 353 22.19 -3.50 -0.72
C SER A 353 21.25 -2.31 -0.90
N PHE A 354 20.04 -2.53 -1.44
CA PHE A 354 19.03 -1.49 -1.60
C PHE A 354 18.64 -0.85 -0.27
N ILE A 355 18.44 -1.66 0.77
CA ILE A 355 18.06 -1.16 2.08
C ILE A 355 19.28 -0.66 2.85
N GLU A 356 20.38 -1.42 2.87
CA GLU A 356 21.59 -1.08 3.62
C GLU A 356 22.23 0.26 3.21
N ARG A 357 22.12 0.65 1.93
CA ARG A 357 22.60 1.98 1.49
C ARG A 357 21.75 3.14 2.00
N MET A 358 20.52 2.89 2.47
CA MET A 358 19.59 3.89 2.97
C MET A 358 19.41 3.84 4.49
N THR A 359 19.77 2.73 5.14
CA THR A 359 19.64 2.59 6.59
C THR A 359 20.69 3.37 7.35
N ASN A 360 20.25 4.01 8.43
CA ASN A 360 21.15 4.72 9.34
C ASN A 360 22.11 3.73 10.03
N PHE A 361 23.27 4.26 10.40
CA PHE A 361 24.12 3.66 11.41
C PHE A 361 23.77 4.23 12.79
N ASP A 362 24.10 3.48 13.83
CA ASP A 362 23.94 3.93 15.20
C ASP A 362 24.87 5.11 15.47
N LYS A 363 24.30 6.23 15.93
CA LYS A 363 25.11 7.43 16.24
C LYS A 363 26.12 7.17 17.36
N ASN A 364 25.83 6.26 18.28
CA ASN A 364 26.74 5.94 19.38
C ASN A 364 27.85 5.00 18.92
N LEU A 365 27.56 4.10 17.98
CA LEU A 365 28.49 3.13 17.38
C LEU A 365 28.43 3.25 15.84
N PRO A 366 29.17 4.20 15.21
CA PRO A 366 28.99 4.57 13.81
C PRO A 366 29.23 3.47 12.77
N ASN A 367 29.92 2.39 13.14
CA ASN A 367 30.16 1.23 12.26
C ASN A 367 29.03 0.18 12.32
N GLU A 368 28.07 0.33 13.25
CA GLU A 368 27.02 -0.66 13.48
C GLU A 368 25.69 -0.20 12.87
N LYS A 369 25.01 -1.09 12.14
CA LYS A 369 23.67 -0.81 11.63
C LYS A 369 22.65 -0.79 12.75
N VAL A 370 21.65 0.09 12.61
CA VAL A 370 20.50 0.10 13.54
C VAL A 370 19.65 -1.16 13.36
N LEU A 371 19.02 -1.63 14.43
CA LEU A 371 18.10 -2.76 14.37
C LEU A 371 16.81 -2.42 13.59
N PRO A 372 16.11 -3.43 13.04
CA PRO A 372 14.72 -3.28 12.63
C PRO A 372 13.88 -2.63 13.72
N LYS A 373 12.91 -1.77 13.35
CA LYS A 373 12.05 -1.10 14.34
C LYS A 373 11.21 -2.11 15.14
N HIS A 374 10.88 -3.23 14.51
CA HIS A 374 10.06 -4.33 15.03
C HIS A 374 10.92 -5.50 15.56
N SER A 375 12.24 -5.33 15.70
CA SER A 375 13.09 -6.31 16.39
C SER A 375 12.53 -6.58 17.80
N LEU A 376 12.50 -7.84 18.23
CA LEU A 376 12.06 -8.20 19.57
C LEU A 376 12.96 -7.53 20.59
N LEU A 377 14.27 -7.57 20.36
CA LEU A 377 15.26 -6.94 21.24
C LEU A 377 15.09 -5.42 21.33
N TYR A 378 14.75 -4.78 20.20
CA TYR A 378 14.46 -3.35 20.16
C TYR A 378 13.17 -3.01 20.93
N GLU A 379 12.11 -3.81 20.78
CA GLU A 379 10.87 -3.63 21.53
C GLU A 379 11.07 -3.87 23.04
N TYR A 380 11.80 -4.93 23.43
CA TYR A 380 12.18 -5.17 24.84
C TYR A 380 12.97 -4.00 25.41
N PHE A 381 13.94 -3.47 24.68
CA PHE A 381 14.67 -2.26 25.08
C PHE A 381 13.71 -1.10 25.33
N THR A 382 12.75 -0.84 24.43
CA THR A 382 11.80 0.27 24.64
C THR A 382 10.89 0.06 25.85
N VAL A 383 10.41 -1.16 26.07
CA VAL A 383 9.56 -1.51 27.22
C VAL A 383 10.34 -1.33 28.52
N TYR A 384 11.50 -1.95 28.67
CA TYR A 384 12.28 -1.84 29.90
C TYR A 384 12.80 -0.42 30.15
N ASN A 385 13.11 0.36 29.11
CA ASN A 385 13.55 1.75 29.26
C ASN A 385 12.44 2.68 29.79
N GLU A 386 11.18 2.44 29.42
CA GLU A 386 10.02 3.16 30.00
C GLU A 386 9.70 2.62 31.40
N LEU A 387 9.60 1.29 31.52
CA LEU A 387 9.18 0.59 32.74
C LEU A 387 10.14 0.83 33.92
N THR A 388 11.46 0.91 33.68
CA THR A 388 12.44 1.19 34.75
C THR A 388 12.25 2.55 35.43
N LYS A 389 11.54 3.49 34.79
CA LYS A 389 11.23 4.81 35.35
C LYS A 389 9.84 4.94 35.97
N VAL A 390 9.04 3.87 35.94
CA VAL A 390 7.78 3.83 36.68
C VAL A 390 8.05 3.73 38.17
N LYS A 391 7.32 4.54 38.94
CA LYS A 391 7.29 4.48 40.40
C LYS A 391 5.89 4.22 40.89
N TYR A 392 5.81 3.55 42.03
CA TYR A 392 4.55 3.32 42.72
C TYR A 392 4.65 3.77 44.19
N VAL A 393 3.51 4.13 44.76
CA VAL A 393 3.36 4.41 46.19
C VAL A 393 2.01 3.84 46.65
N THR A 394 2.02 3.22 47.82
CA THR A 394 0.83 2.67 48.49
C THR A 394 0.86 3.07 49.97
N GLU A 395 -0.25 2.84 50.67
CA GLU A 395 -0.38 3.15 52.10
C GLU A 395 0.69 2.40 52.91
N GLY A 396 1.45 3.14 53.73
CA GLY A 396 2.58 2.61 54.50
C GLY A 396 3.97 2.89 53.89
N MET A 397 4.06 3.31 52.63
CA MET A 397 5.32 3.73 52.03
C MET A 397 5.60 5.22 52.28
N ARG A 398 6.80 5.54 52.79
CA ARG A 398 7.22 6.94 53.05
C ARG A 398 7.46 7.77 51.79
N LYS A 399 7.82 7.13 50.68
CA LYS A 399 8.11 7.76 49.39
C LYS A 399 7.87 6.78 48.25
N PRO A 400 7.60 7.26 47.02
CA PRO A 400 7.49 6.40 45.86
C PRO A 400 8.76 5.59 45.61
N ALA A 401 8.61 4.30 45.36
CA ALA A 401 9.71 3.41 45.02
C ALA A 401 9.72 3.08 43.52
N PHE A 402 10.90 2.77 43.01
CA PHE A 402 11.02 2.16 41.68
C PHE A 402 10.67 0.68 41.73
N LEU A 403 10.28 0.13 40.59
CA LEU A 403 10.08 -1.30 40.41
C LEU A 403 11.42 -2.06 40.45
N SER A 404 11.49 -3.13 41.24
CA SER A 404 12.66 -4.02 41.31
C SER A 404 12.83 -4.85 40.03
N GLY A 405 13.98 -5.49 39.83
CA GLY A 405 14.20 -6.35 38.65
C GLY A 405 13.16 -7.47 38.52
N GLU A 406 12.81 -8.09 39.65
CA GLU A 406 11.82 -9.17 39.74
C GLU A 406 10.42 -8.66 39.40
N GLN A 407 10.03 -7.49 39.94
CA GLN A 407 8.74 -6.86 39.63
C GLN A 407 8.63 -6.51 38.15
N LYS A 408 9.70 -5.93 37.56
CA LYS A 408 9.74 -5.61 36.13
C LYS A 408 9.59 -6.85 35.27
N LYS A 409 10.28 -7.95 35.62
CA LYS A 409 10.14 -9.24 34.93
C LYS A 409 8.71 -9.76 35.04
N ALA A 410 8.13 -9.78 36.24
CA ALA A 410 6.77 -10.27 36.45
C ALA A 410 5.72 -9.43 35.69
N ILE A 411 5.86 -8.11 35.66
CA ILE A 411 4.98 -7.22 34.86
C ILE A 411 5.12 -7.51 33.37
N VAL A 412 6.34 -7.70 32.86
CA VAL A 412 6.56 -8.03 31.45
C VAL A 412 5.94 -9.38 31.09
N ASP A 413 6.18 -10.41 31.93
CA ASP A 413 5.71 -11.77 31.68
C ASP A 413 4.17 -11.89 31.82
N LEU A 414 3.56 -11.20 32.79
CA LEU A 414 2.11 -11.27 33.05
C LEU A 414 1.27 -10.35 32.17
N LEU A 415 1.76 -9.14 31.85
CA LEU A 415 0.99 -8.12 31.14
C LEU A 415 1.48 -7.90 29.71
N PHE A 416 2.77 -7.64 29.50
CA PHE A 416 3.26 -7.30 28.15
C PHE A 416 3.27 -8.49 27.20
N LYS A 417 3.49 -9.71 27.69
CA LYS A 417 3.43 -10.94 26.88
C LYS A 417 2.02 -11.49 26.67
N THR A 418 1.01 -10.95 27.34
CA THR A 418 -0.41 -11.39 27.24
C THR A 418 -1.29 -10.34 26.56
N ASN A 419 -0.99 -9.05 26.73
CA ASN A 419 -1.72 -7.94 26.13
C ASN A 419 -0.81 -7.14 25.17
N ARG A 420 -1.31 -6.86 23.96
CA ARG A 420 -0.60 -5.99 22.98
C ARG A 420 -0.36 -4.58 23.51
N LYS A 421 -1.27 -4.06 24.34
CA LYS A 421 -1.15 -2.77 25.02
C LYS A 421 -1.46 -2.96 26.49
N VAL A 422 -0.60 -2.42 27.35
CA VAL A 422 -0.75 -2.47 28.80
C VAL A 422 -1.22 -1.12 29.29
N THR A 423 -2.42 -1.07 29.88
CA THR A 423 -2.99 0.14 30.48
C THR A 423 -2.54 0.29 31.93
N VAL A 424 -2.55 1.53 32.44
CA VAL A 424 -2.30 1.79 33.86
C VAL A 424 -3.35 1.09 34.73
N LYS A 425 -4.59 0.97 34.24
CA LYS A 425 -5.66 0.22 34.92
C LYS A 425 -5.30 -1.26 35.10
N GLN A 426 -4.88 -1.93 34.03
CA GLN A 426 -4.40 -3.32 34.10
C GLN A 426 -3.19 -3.47 35.03
N LEU A 427 -2.25 -2.53 35.00
CA LEU A 427 -1.11 -2.56 35.92
C LEU A 427 -1.57 -2.48 37.40
N LYS A 428 -2.52 -1.60 37.72
CA LYS A 428 -3.07 -1.48 39.07
C LYS A 428 -3.88 -2.72 39.49
N GLU A 429 -4.78 -3.18 38.64
CA GLU A 429 -5.73 -4.26 38.96
C GLU A 429 -5.12 -5.66 38.83
N ASP A 430 -4.40 -5.93 37.74
CA ASP A 430 -3.93 -7.28 37.42
C ASP A 430 -2.54 -7.60 38.00
N TYR A 431 -1.73 -6.59 38.29
CA TYR A 431 -0.43 -6.77 38.95
C TYR A 431 -0.45 -6.32 40.40
N PHE A 432 -0.60 -5.02 40.68
CA PHE A 432 -0.44 -4.52 42.06
C PHE A 432 -1.51 -5.04 43.02
N LYS A 433 -2.77 -5.18 42.57
CA LYS A 433 -3.83 -5.71 43.42
C LYS A 433 -3.80 -7.23 43.55
N LYS A 434 -3.62 -7.96 42.44
CA LYS A 434 -3.68 -9.45 42.44
C LYS A 434 -2.38 -10.12 42.91
N ILE A 435 -1.22 -9.54 42.61
CA ILE A 435 0.10 -10.14 42.88
C ILE A 435 0.72 -9.52 44.13
N GLU A 436 0.77 -8.19 44.22
CA GLU A 436 1.37 -7.48 45.36
C GLU A 436 0.37 -7.22 46.51
N CYS A 437 -0.90 -7.58 46.32
CA CYS A 437 -1.99 -7.44 47.31
C CYS A 437 -2.20 -6.00 47.82
N PHE A 438 -1.99 -4.99 46.96
CA PHE A 438 -2.27 -3.59 47.30
C PHE A 438 -3.72 -3.21 46.94
N ASP A 439 -4.49 -2.75 47.93
CA ASP A 439 -5.86 -2.29 47.71
C ASP A 439 -5.93 -0.98 46.92
N SER A 440 -4.97 -0.08 47.17
CA SER A 440 -4.82 1.19 46.46
C SER A 440 -3.35 1.46 46.16
N VAL A 441 -3.07 1.90 44.94
CA VAL A 441 -1.71 2.25 44.49
C VAL A 441 -1.77 3.45 43.53
N GLU A 442 -0.90 4.42 43.79
CA GLU A 442 -0.64 5.50 42.86
C GLU A 442 0.59 5.17 42.02
N ILE A 443 0.48 5.40 40.71
CA ILE A 443 1.51 5.12 39.72
C ILE A 443 1.95 6.44 39.10
N SER A 444 3.25 6.62 38.94
CA SER A 444 3.85 7.76 38.25
C SER A 444 4.91 7.29 37.25
N GLY A 445 5.12 8.08 36.18
CA GLY A 445 6.04 7.74 35.08
C GLY A 445 5.36 7.12 33.86
N VAL A 446 4.05 6.88 33.92
CA VAL A 446 3.19 6.44 32.79
C VAL A 446 1.77 7.00 33.00
N GLU A 447 1.10 7.39 31.91
CA GLU A 447 -0.26 7.95 31.91
C GLU A 447 -1.11 7.18 30.91
N ASP A 448 -2.34 6.81 31.30
CA ASP A 448 -3.32 5.96 30.59
C ASP A 448 -2.84 4.54 30.22
N ARG A 449 -1.77 4.44 29.45
CA ARG A 449 -1.15 3.21 28.96
C ARG A 449 0.33 3.41 28.66
N PHE A 450 1.09 2.32 28.65
CA PHE A 450 2.47 2.36 28.20
C PHE A 450 2.56 2.72 26.71
N ASN A 451 3.55 3.55 26.36
CA ASN A 451 3.81 3.92 24.98
C ASN A 451 4.46 2.75 24.22
N ALA A 452 5.43 2.11 24.86
CA ALA A 452 6.08 0.90 24.36
C ALA A 452 5.18 -0.33 24.47
N SER A 453 5.40 -1.30 23.60
CA SER A 453 4.66 -2.57 23.56
C SER A 453 5.46 -3.64 22.83
N LEU A 454 5.25 -4.91 23.18
CA LEU A 454 5.85 -6.06 22.51
C LEU A 454 5.00 -6.51 21.30
N GLY A 455 4.76 -5.61 20.35
CA GLY A 455 3.87 -5.86 19.22
C GLY A 455 4.32 -7.06 18.39
N THR A 456 5.62 -7.19 18.15
CA THR A 456 6.21 -8.26 17.34
C THR A 456 6.17 -9.60 18.05
N TYR A 457 6.34 -9.61 19.38
CA TYR A 457 6.14 -10.83 20.19
C TYR A 457 4.73 -11.40 19.98
N HIS A 458 3.70 -10.55 20.03
CA HIS A 458 2.30 -10.96 19.82
C HIS A 458 2.00 -11.38 18.38
N ASP A 459 2.62 -10.72 17.40
CA ASP A 459 2.52 -11.11 15.99
C ASP A 459 3.07 -12.53 15.78
N LEU A 460 4.28 -12.79 16.26
CA LEU A 460 4.92 -14.09 16.14
C LEU A 460 4.18 -15.16 16.94
N LEU A 461 3.72 -14.86 18.16
CA LEU A 461 2.95 -15.80 18.97
C LEU A 461 1.67 -16.27 18.27
N LYS A 462 0.96 -15.36 17.56
CA LYS A 462 -0.22 -15.72 16.76
C LYS A 462 0.13 -16.68 15.61
N ILE A 463 1.30 -16.48 15.00
CA ILE A 463 1.77 -17.23 13.83
C ILE A 463 2.33 -18.59 14.24
N ILE A 464 3.34 -18.62 15.11
CA ILE A 464 4.07 -19.84 15.47
C ILE A 464 3.37 -20.65 16.56
N LYS A 465 2.51 -20.02 17.37
CA LYS A 465 1.73 -20.64 18.45
C LYS A 465 2.55 -21.40 19.49
N ASP A 466 3.81 -21.04 19.63
CA ASP A 466 4.74 -21.59 20.62
C ASP A 466 5.29 -20.44 21.47
N LYS A 467 4.80 -20.34 22.70
CA LYS A 467 5.21 -19.32 23.66
C LYS A 467 6.59 -19.62 24.25
N ASP A 468 6.88 -20.90 24.48
CA ASP A 468 8.13 -21.32 25.11
C ASP A 468 9.30 -21.11 24.15
N PHE A 469 9.08 -21.28 22.84
CA PHE A 469 10.06 -20.93 21.81
C PHE A 469 10.42 -19.43 21.83
N LEU A 470 9.42 -18.54 21.99
CA LEU A 470 9.67 -17.08 22.05
C LEU A 470 10.34 -16.63 23.35
N ASP A 471 10.05 -17.33 24.45
CA ASP A 471 10.55 -16.99 25.77
C ASP A 471 11.94 -17.58 26.06
N ASN A 472 12.39 -18.53 25.26
CA ASN A 472 13.74 -19.09 25.36
C ASN A 472 14.79 -18.10 24.81
N GLU A 473 15.66 -17.59 25.68
CA GLU A 473 16.73 -16.65 25.30
C GLU A 473 17.75 -17.26 24.32
N GLU A 474 17.87 -18.59 24.22
CA GLU A 474 18.72 -19.26 23.22
C GLU A 474 18.25 -19.02 21.78
N ASN A 475 16.95 -18.75 21.58
CA ASN A 475 16.37 -18.48 20.27
C ASN A 475 16.50 -17.02 19.83
N GLU A 476 17.13 -16.14 20.63
CA GLU A 476 17.26 -14.70 20.34
C GLU A 476 17.87 -14.45 18.95
N ASP A 477 18.96 -15.13 18.61
CA ASP A 477 19.64 -14.96 17.31
C ASP A 477 18.76 -15.35 16.13
N ILE A 478 18.00 -16.44 16.27
CA ILE A 478 17.10 -16.94 15.23
C ILE A 478 15.96 -15.95 15.02
N LEU A 479 15.32 -15.52 16.11
CA LEU A 479 14.20 -14.59 16.05
C LEU A 479 14.62 -13.23 15.49
N GLU A 480 15.81 -12.74 15.84
CA GLU A 480 16.35 -11.49 15.29
C GLU A 480 16.68 -11.60 13.79
N ASP A 481 17.22 -12.72 13.30
CA ASP A 481 17.44 -12.91 11.85
C ASP A 481 16.12 -13.10 11.07
N ILE A 482 15.13 -13.77 11.66
CA ILE A 482 13.78 -13.85 11.09
C ILE A 482 13.21 -12.43 10.94
N VAL A 483 13.15 -11.64 12.00
CA VAL A 483 12.58 -10.27 11.93
C VAL A 483 13.39 -9.36 11.00
N LEU A 484 14.72 -9.52 10.96
CA LEU A 484 15.58 -8.83 10.00
C LEU A 484 15.18 -9.18 8.57
N THR A 485 14.99 -10.47 8.26
CA THR A 485 14.53 -10.96 6.96
C THR A 485 13.16 -10.38 6.60
N LEU A 486 12.19 -10.42 7.51
CA LEU A 486 10.84 -9.88 7.32
C LEU A 486 10.80 -8.35 7.18
N THR A 487 11.87 -7.65 7.56
CA THR A 487 12.00 -6.19 7.43
C THR A 487 12.80 -5.79 6.19
N LEU A 488 13.78 -6.61 5.80
CA LEU A 488 14.73 -6.31 4.72
C LEU A 488 14.13 -6.59 3.33
N PHE A 489 13.33 -7.66 3.22
CA PHE A 489 12.71 -8.07 1.96
C PHE A 489 11.22 -7.76 1.94
N GLU A 490 10.72 -7.32 0.79
CA GLU A 490 9.27 -7.16 0.56
C GLU A 490 8.69 -8.36 -0.20
N ASP A 491 9.52 -9.01 -1.04
CA ASP A 491 9.15 -10.13 -1.90
C ASP A 491 8.97 -11.40 -1.07
N ARG A 492 7.77 -11.97 -1.09
CA ARG A 492 7.40 -13.14 -0.27
C ARG A 492 8.21 -14.39 -0.62
N GLU A 493 8.59 -14.56 -1.87
CA GLU A 493 9.36 -15.72 -2.32
C GLU A 493 10.82 -15.60 -1.88
N MET A 494 11.37 -14.39 -1.87
CA MET A 494 12.70 -14.13 -1.29
C MET A 494 12.72 -14.32 0.24
N ILE A 495 11.66 -13.88 0.92
CA ILE A 495 11.50 -14.13 2.36
C ILE A 495 11.48 -15.64 2.61
N GLU A 496 10.66 -16.38 1.88
CA GLU A 496 10.59 -17.84 2.00
C GLU A 496 11.94 -18.50 1.75
N GLU A 497 12.66 -18.10 0.70
CA GLU A 497 13.98 -18.63 0.38
C GLU A 497 14.98 -18.44 1.53
N ARG A 498 14.98 -17.27 2.18
CA ARG A 498 15.86 -17.00 3.32
C ARG A 498 15.42 -17.71 4.60
N LEU A 499 14.12 -17.87 4.82
CA LEU A 499 13.58 -18.59 5.98
C LEU A 499 13.75 -20.11 5.90
N LYS A 500 14.13 -20.69 4.74
CA LYS A 500 14.35 -22.14 4.57
C LYS A 500 15.37 -22.72 5.56
N THR A 501 16.35 -21.93 6.01
CA THR A 501 17.31 -22.34 7.06
C THR A 501 16.61 -22.77 8.35
N TYR A 502 15.45 -22.19 8.66
CA TYR A 502 14.65 -22.44 9.85
C TYR A 502 13.42 -23.32 9.59
N ALA A 503 13.26 -23.85 8.38
CA ALA A 503 12.08 -24.65 8.01
C ALA A 503 11.93 -25.95 8.83
N HIS A 504 13.00 -26.44 9.46
CA HIS A 504 12.96 -27.61 10.35
C HIS A 504 12.36 -27.30 11.73
N LEU A 505 12.26 -26.03 12.11
CA LEU A 505 11.71 -25.58 13.39
C LEU A 505 10.19 -25.34 13.34
N PHE A 506 9.63 -25.16 12.15
CA PHE A 506 8.25 -24.75 11.95
C PHE A 506 7.55 -25.65 10.94
N ASP A 507 6.24 -25.84 11.09
CA ASP A 507 5.45 -26.55 10.09
C ASP A 507 5.20 -25.69 8.82
N ASP A 508 4.81 -26.32 7.73
CA ASP A 508 4.55 -25.64 6.44
C ASP A 508 3.45 -24.56 6.54
N LYS A 509 2.49 -24.71 7.47
CA LYS A 509 1.40 -23.75 7.66
C LYS A 509 1.90 -22.49 8.35
N VAL A 510 2.74 -22.63 9.37
CA VAL A 510 3.45 -21.56 10.04
C VAL A 510 4.39 -20.85 9.06
N MET A 511 5.16 -21.59 8.27
CA MET A 511 6.05 -21.01 7.25
C MET A 511 5.30 -20.16 6.22
N LYS A 512 4.13 -20.64 5.76
CA LYS A 512 3.24 -19.87 4.87
C LYS A 512 2.73 -18.58 5.51
N GLN A 513 2.43 -18.57 6.80
CA GLN A 513 1.99 -17.37 7.50
C GLN A 513 3.16 -16.42 7.81
N LEU A 514 4.31 -16.99 8.19
CA LEU A 514 5.52 -16.23 8.50
C LEU A 514 6.04 -15.46 7.29
N LYS A 515 6.04 -16.06 6.09
CA LYS A 515 6.47 -15.37 4.85
C LYS A 515 5.54 -14.21 4.43
N ARG A 516 4.29 -14.21 4.92
CA ARG A 516 3.31 -13.14 4.65
C ARG A 516 3.47 -11.97 5.61
N ARG A 517 3.95 -12.22 6.82
CA ARG A 517 4.25 -11.19 7.80
C ARG A 517 5.41 -10.33 7.30
N ARG A 518 5.18 -9.03 7.14
CA ARG A 518 6.20 -8.08 6.70
C ARG A 518 6.26 -6.92 7.67
N TYR A 519 7.47 -6.50 7.98
CA TYR A 519 7.73 -5.33 8.80
C TYR A 519 8.37 -4.24 7.96
N THR A 520 8.18 -2.99 8.38
CA THR A 520 8.85 -1.84 7.75
C THR A 520 9.40 -0.91 8.81
N GLY A 521 10.44 -0.16 8.44
CA GLY A 521 11.05 0.84 9.31
C GLY A 521 12.19 0.29 10.17
N TRP A 522 13.07 1.21 10.53
CA TRP A 522 14.32 0.96 11.24
C TRP A 522 14.37 1.72 12.56
N GLY A 523 14.99 1.12 13.57
CA GLY A 523 15.23 1.72 14.87
C GLY A 523 16.26 2.85 14.82
N ARG A 524 16.73 3.25 16.00
CA ARG A 524 17.74 4.30 16.17
C ARG A 524 19.07 3.80 16.72
N LEU A 525 19.05 2.60 17.30
CA LEU A 525 20.15 1.98 18.04
C LEU A 525 20.46 0.62 17.43
N SER A 526 21.71 0.21 17.52
CA SER A 526 22.22 -1.08 17.07
C SER A 526 22.02 -2.17 18.12
N ARG A 527 22.02 -3.44 17.68
CA ARG A 527 22.00 -4.61 18.57
C ARG A 527 23.19 -4.58 19.53
N LYS A 528 24.36 -4.25 18.99
CA LYS A 528 25.61 -4.18 19.74
C LYS A 528 25.57 -3.12 20.85
N LEU A 529 24.90 -1.99 20.63
CA LEU A 529 24.74 -1.01 21.70
C LEU A 529 23.79 -1.51 22.79
N ILE A 530 22.59 -1.98 22.43
CA ILE A 530 21.55 -2.28 23.42
C ILE A 530 21.82 -3.57 24.21
N ASN A 531 22.41 -4.60 23.59
CA ASN A 531 22.63 -5.90 24.22
C ASN A 531 23.99 -6.54 23.84
N GLY A 532 24.98 -5.76 23.43
CA GLY A 532 26.30 -6.28 23.02
C GLY A 532 27.45 -5.81 23.89
N ILE A 533 27.70 -4.49 23.92
CA ILE A 533 28.74 -3.90 24.76
C ILE A 533 28.39 -4.13 26.24
N ARG A 534 29.41 -4.41 27.04
CA ARG A 534 29.26 -4.74 28.46
C ARG A 534 30.08 -3.77 29.29
N ASP A 535 29.51 -3.35 30.41
CA ASP A 535 30.27 -2.61 31.41
C ASP A 535 31.37 -3.51 31.99
N LYS A 536 32.61 -3.00 32.06
CA LYS A 536 33.78 -3.83 32.44
C LYS A 536 33.74 -4.29 33.89
N GLN A 537 33.09 -3.54 34.78
CA GLN A 537 33.06 -3.86 36.20
C GLN A 537 31.95 -4.88 36.53
N SER A 538 30.75 -4.69 35.97
CA SER A 538 29.58 -5.53 36.25
C SER A 538 29.38 -6.67 35.26
N GLY A 539 29.99 -6.60 34.07
CA GLY A 539 29.77 -7.56 32.97
C GLY A 539 28.38 -7.46 32.31
N LYS A 540 27.55 -6.50 32.71
CA LYS A 540 26.17 -6.32 32.24
C LYS A 540 26.09 -5.48 30.97
N THR A 541 25.15 -5.81 30.08
CA THR A 541 24.79 -4.97 28.92
C THR A 541 23.87 -3.82 29.33
N ILE A 542 23.58 -2.90 28.41
CA ILE A 542 22.59 -1.85 28.64
C ILE A 542 21.22 -2.47 28.96
N LEU A 543 20.77 -3.46 28.19
CA LEU A 543 19.50 -4.14 28.44
C LEU A 543 19.47 -4.85 29.80
N ASP A 544 20.58 -5.45 30.23
CA ASP A 544 20.71 -6.08 31.55
C ASP A 544 20.50 -5.07 32.68
N PHE A 545 21.05 -3.86 32.57
CA PHE A 545 20.80 -2.77 33.52
C PHE A 545 19.34 -2.32 33.50
N LEU A 546 18.72 -2.20 32.32
CA LEU A 546 17.30 -1.84 32.23
C LEU A 546 16.41 -2.92 32.87
N LYS A 547 16.76 -4.20 32.71
CA LYS A 547 16.13 -5.33 33.41
C LYS A 547 16.34 -5.20 34.93
N SER A 548 17.58 -4.98 35.41
CA SER A 548 17.87 -4.80 36.85
C SER A 548 19.16 -3.98 37.14
N ASP A 549 18.98 -2.80 37.77
CA ASP A 549 20.03 -1.84 38.14
C ASP A 549 19.95 -1.47 39.64
N GLY A 550 19.77 -2.49 40.49
CA GLY A 550 19.60 -2.29 41.94
C GLY A 550 18.39 -1.40 42.23
N PHE A 551 18.60 -0.33 43.02
CA PHE A 551 17.57 0.67 43.35
C PHE A 551 17.72 1.98 42.56
N ALA A 552 18.77 2.12 41.74
CA ALA A 552 19.05 3.34 40.99
C ALA A 552 18.18 3.44 39.73
N ASN A 553 17.88 2.29 39.12
CA ASN A 553 17.02 2.15 37.94
C ASN A 553 17.39 3.15 36.83
N ARG A 554 18.68 3.26 36.50
CA ARG A 554 19.16 4.15 35.44
C ARG A 554 18.51 3.76 34.10
N ASN A 555 18.02 4.75 33.37
CA ASN A 555 17.53 4.54 31.99
C ASN A 555 18.68 4.65 30.98
N PHE A 556 18.40 4.42 29.70
CA PHE A 556 19.41 4.45 28.64
C PHE A 556 20.28 5.71 28.67
N MET A 557 19.67 6.90 28.78
CA MET A 557 20.41 8.17 28.79
C MET A 557 21.33 8.29 30.00
N GLN A 558 20.92 7.80 31.16
CA GLN A 558 21.78 7.81 32.34
C GLN A 558 22.93 6.82 32.19
N LEU A 559 22.67 5.61 31.70
CA LEU A 559 23.71 4.57 31.56
C LEU A 559 24.85 5.00 30.63
N ILE A 560 24.56 5.66 29.50
CA ILE A 560 25.60 6.09 28.55
C ILE A 560 26.32 7.39 28.94
N HIS A 561 25.85 8.10 29.97
CA HIS A 561 26.47 9.33 30.48
C HIS A 561 27.11 9.16 31.86
N ASP A 562 26.91 8.02 32.51
CA ASP A 562 27.45 7.72 33.83
C ASP A 562 28.96 7.46 33.75
N ASP A 563 29.76 8.32 34.38
CA ASP A 563 31.21 8.20 34.43
C ASP A 563 31.68 6.99 35.26
N SER A 564 30.81 6.41 36.08
CA SER A 564 31.11 5.16 36.80
C SER A 564 31.00 3.90 35.94
N LEU A 565 30.42 4.00 34.73
CA LEU A 565 30.24 2.89 33.81
C LEU A 565 31.13 3.06 32.57
N THR A 566 31.53 1.95 31.95
CA THR A 566 32.42 2.00 30.78
C THR A 566 31.71 2.28 29.46
N PHE A 567 30.37 2.36 29.43
CA PHE A 567 29.63 2.63 28.19
C PHE A 567 30.00 3.98 27.56
N LYS A 568 30.16 5.01 28.38
CA LYS A 568 30.50 6.37 27.92
C LYS A 568 31.84 6.41 27.20
N GLU A 569 32.87 5.79 27.78
CA GLU A 569 34.20 5.76 27.17
C GLU A 569 34.24 4.95 25.88
N ASP A 570 33.52 3.82 25.82
CA ASP A 570 33.52 2.93 24.65
C ASP A 570 32.75 3.57 23.48
N ILE A 571 31.67 4.30 23.77
CA ILE A 571 30.96 5.12 22.77
C ILE A 571 31.87 6.23 22.25
N GLN A 572 32.61 6.93 23.13
CA GLN A 572 33.50 8.03 22.72
C GLN A 572 34.64 7.53 21.83
N LYS A 573 35.21 6.36 22.13
CA LYS A 573 36.25 5.72 21.29
C LYS A 573 35.73 5.36 19.89
N ALA A 574 34.47 4.99 19.76
CA ALA A 574 33.86 4.63 18.47
C ALA A 574 33.68 5.83 17.52
N GLN A 575 33.70 7.07 18.01
CA GLN A 575 33.44 8.28 17.19
C GLN A 575 34.64 8.76 16.35
N VAL A 576 35.85 8.25 16.58
CA VAL A 576 37.11 8.85 16.08
C VAL A 576 37.37 8.59 14.58
N SER A 577 36.44 7.98 13.84
CA SER A 577 36.64 7.57 12.45
C SER A 577 35.75 8.34 11.47
N GLY A 578 36.28 9.39 10.85
CA GLY A 578 35.66 10.04 9.69
C GLY A 578 36.49 11.17 9.07
N GLN A 579 36.70 11.13 7.75
CA GLN A 579 37.11 12.30 6.96
C GLN A 579 35.96 13.31 6.96
N GLY A 580 36.23 14.58 7.21
CA GLY A 580 35.20 15.62 7.24
C GLY A 580 34.64 15.91 5.84
N ASP A 581 33.30 15.97 5.73
CA ASP A 581 32.60 16.39 4.50
C ASP A 581 33.03 17.80 4.07
N SER A 582 33.01 18.07 2.75
CA SER A 582 33.14 19.44 2.26
C SER A 582 31.96 20.31 2.71
N LEU A 583 32.16 21.62 2.85
CA LEU A 583 31.08 22.55 3.21
C LEU A 583 29.85 22.43 2.28
N HIS A 584 30.08 22.20 0.99
CA HIS A 584 29.01 22.06 0.02
C HIS A 584 28.19 20.78 0.26
N GLU A 585 28.85 19.64 0.49
CA GLU A 585 28.18 18.38 0.79
C GLU A 585 27.45 18.45 2.13
N HIS A 586 28.08 19.04 3.14
CA HIS A 586 27.46 19.26 4.45
C HIS A 586 26.14 20.03 4.32
N ILE A 587 26.15 21.18 3.62
CA ILE A 587 24.94 21.97 3.38
C ILE A 587 23.93 21.20 2.53
N ALA A 588 24.37 20.48 1.50
CA ALA A 588 23.49 19.69 0.63
C ALA A 588 22.76 18.58 1.41
N ASN A 589 23.42 17.99 2.41
CA ASN A 589 22.91 16.92 3.27
C ASN A 589 22.01 17.43 4.41
N LEU A 590 21.94 18.74 4.67
CA LEU A 590 21.01 19.28 5.66
C LEU A 590 19.54 18.98 5.29
N ALA A 591 18.73 18.78 6.32
CA ALA A 591 17.28 18.69 6.18
C ALA A 591 16.72 20.07 5.78
N GLY A 592 15.72 20.07 4.90
CA GLY A 592 15.05 21.29 4.43
C GLY A 592 15.00 21.41 2.92
N SER A 593 14.28 22.42 2.43
CA SER A 593 14.07 22.62 0.99
C SER A 593 15.39 22.94 0.26
N PRO A 594 15.61 22.46 -0.97
CA PRO A 594 16.78 22.84 -1.76
C PRO A 594 16.92 24.36 -1.95
N ALA A 595 15.80 25.09 -1.96
CA ALA A 595 15.78 26.55 -2.06
C ALA A 595 16.47 27.22 -0.86
N ILE A 596 16.14 26.81 0.38
CA ILE A 596 16.80 27.39 1.56
C ILE A 596 18.27 26.96 1.65
N LYS A 597 18.58 25.71 1.28
CA LYS A 597 19.96 25.21 1.24
C LYS A 597 20.84 25.99 0.27
N LYS A 598 20.29 26.39 -0.88
CA LYS A 598 20.97 27.30 -1.81
C LYS A 598 21.26 28.65 -1.14
N GLY A 599 20.29 29.20 -0.42
CA GLY A 599 20.45 30.43 0.37
C GLY A 599 21.59 30.32 1.37
N ILE A 600 21.60 29.25 2.19
CA ILE A 600 22.66 29.00 3.19
C ILE A 600 24.05 28.97 2.55
N LEU A 601 24.21 28.25 1.43
CA LEU A 601 25.50 28.19 0.72
C LEU A 601 25.95 29.56 0.20
N GLN A 602 25.01 30.38 -0.31
CA GLN A 602 25.36 31.74 -0.76
C GLN A 602 25.71 32.63 0.42
N THR A 603 25.02 32.54 1.55
CA THR A 603 25.34 33.29 2.76
C THR A 603 26.77 33.04 3.21
N VAL A 604 27.23 31.78 3.23
CA VAL A 604 28.62 31.47 3.59
C VAL A 604 29.61 32.12 2.60
N LYS A 605 29.33 32.05 1.29
CA LYS A 605 30.18 32.67 0.26
C LYS A 605 30.24 34.20 0.38
N VAL A 606 29.13 34.85 0.70
CA VAL A 606 29.06 36.31 0.91
C VAL A 606 29.87 36.71 2.13
N VAL A 607 29.74 35.97 3.24
CA VAL A 607 30.54 36.23 4.46
C VAL A 607 32.04 36.04 4.17
N ASP A 608 32.41 34.98 3.46
CA ASP A 608 33.81 34.73 3.06
C ASP A 608 34.39 35.86 2.19
N GLU A 609 33.58 36.44 1.29
CA GLU A 609 33.98 37.58 0.47
C GLU A 609 34.14 38.85 1.31
N LEU A 610 33.17 39.16 2.19
CA LEU A 610 33.24 40.33 3.07
C LEU A 610 34.47 40.30 4.00
N VAL A 611 34.81 39.13 4.56
CA VAL A 611 36.03 38.97 5.37
C VAL A 611 37.28 39.26 4.55
N LYS A 612 37.34 38.82 3.28
CA LYS A 612 38.49 39.13 2.39
C LYS A 612 38.58 40.62 2.07
N VAL A 613 37.44 41.27 1.81
CA VAL A 613 37.37 42.72 1.54
C VAL A 613 37.87 43.54 2.73
N MET A 614 37.55 43.14 3.96
CA MET A 614 37.97 43.83 5.19
C MET A 614 39.39 43.45 5.66
N GLY A 615 40.25 43.00 4.75
CA GLY A 615 41.65 42.67 5.04
C GLY A 615 41.83 41.39 5.87
N ARG A 616 40.91 40.43 5.77
CA ARG A 616 40.89 39.16 6.51
C ARG A 616 40.68 39.29 8.03
N HIS A 617 40.22 40.45 8.51
CA HIS A 617 39.77 40.61 9.88
C HIS A 617 38.39 39.98 10.05
N LYS A 618 38.21 39.19 11.12
CA LYS A 618 36.91 38.63 11.46
C LYS A 618 36.01 39.75 11.99
N PRO A 619 34.70 39.75 11.67
CA PRO A 619 33.77 40.72 12.25
C PRO A 619 33.59 40.45 13.75
N GLU A 620 33.24 41.51 14.50
CA GLU A 620 32.84 41.39 15.91
C GLU A 620 31.58 40.52 16.05
N ASN A 621 30.61 40.69 15.14
CA ASN A 621 29.31 40.00 15.19
C ASN A 621 28.83 39.60 13.79
N ILE A 622 28.14 38.47 13.71
CA ILE A 622 27.37 38.04 12.52
C ILE A 622 25.93 37.82 12.95
N VAL A 623 25.03 38.69 12.50
CA VAL A 623 23.59 38.59 12.77
C VAL A 623 22.91 37.93 11.57
N ILE A 624 22.17 36.85 11.80
CA ILE A 624 21.48 36.08 10.77
C ILE A 624 19.96 36.14 10.97
N GLU A 625 19.22 36.33 9.88
CA GLU A 625 17.76 36.28 9.83
C GLU A 625 17.35 35.36 8.66
N MET A 626 16.26 34.62 8.84
CA MET A 626 15.78 33.65 7.86
C MET A 626 14.27 33.80 7.66
N ALA A 627 13.85 33.99 6.41
CA ALA A 627 12.44 34.11 6.05
C ALA A 627 11.63 32.87 6.45
N ARG A 628 10.40 33.08 6.93
CA ARG A 628 9.51 32.02 7.43
C ARG A 628 8.92 31.11 6.33
N GLU A 629 8.75 31.59 5.10
CA GLU A 629 8.14 30.80 4.02
C GLU A 629 8.78 31.01 2.65
N ASN A 630 8.92 29.90 1.92
CA ASN A 630 9.15 29.92 0.47
C ASN A 630 7.78 29.95 -0.24
N GLN A 631 7.33 31.14 -0.65
CA GLN A 631 6.15 31.29 -1.49
C GLN A 631 6.53 31.11 -2.97
N THR A 632 5.92 30.13 -3.62
CA THR A 632 6.00 29.97 -5.09
C THR A 632 4.60 29.73 -5.64
N THR A 633 4.31 30.27 -6.83
CA THR A 633 3.02 30.16 -7.52
C THR A 633 2.61 28.71 -7.79
N GLN A 634 3.56 27.79 -8.01
CA GLN A 634 3.29 26.35 -8.17
C GLN A 634 2.78 25.68 -6.90
N LYS A 635 3.07 26.23 -5.71
CA LYS A 635 2.60 25.70 -4.42
C LYS A 635 1.07 25.86 -4.30
N GLY A 636 0.51 26.97 -4.79
CA GLY A 636 -0.95 27.21 -4.77
C GLY A 636 -1.77 26.22 -5.61
N GLN A 637 -1.25 25.77 -6.76
CA GLN A 637 -1.90 24.76 -7.61
C GLN A 637 -1.74 23.32 -7.08
N LYS A 638 -0.62 22.99 -6.41
CA LYS A 638 -0.48 21.69 -5.74
C LYS A 638 -1.41 21.56 -4.53
N ASN A 639 -1.53 22.64 -3.75
CA ASN A 639 -2.38 22.66 -2.57
C ASN A 639 -3.86 22.48 -2.91
N SER A 640 -4.37 23.05 -4.01
CA SER A 640 -5.79 22.93 -4.38
C SER A 640 -6.21 21.49 -4.69
N ARG A 641 -5.35 20.70 -5.35
CA ARG A 641 -5.60 19.28 -5.61
C ARG A 641 -5.59 18.45 -4.33
N GLU A 642 -4.63 18.71 -3.43
CA GLU A 642 -4.58 18.04 -2.13
C GLU A 642 -5.79 18.38 -1.25
N ARG A 643 -6.24 19.64 -1.26
CA ARG A 643 -7.46 20.08 -0.56
C ARG A 643 -8.69 19.31 -1.04
N MET A 644 -8.90 19.23 -2.36
CA MET A 644 -10.00 18.45 -2.92
C MET A 644 -9.94 16.99 -2.48
N LYS A 645 -8.76 16.36 -2.61
CA LYS A 645 -8.57 14.95 -2.23
C LYS A 645 -8.90 14.70 -0.75
N ARG A 646 -8.43 15.57 0.16
CA ARG A 646 -8.71 15.45 1.60
C ARG A 646 -10.19 15.63 1.93
N ILE A 647 -10.86 16.59 1.30
CA ILE A 647 -12.31 16.78 1.48
C ILE A 647 -13.06 15.57 0.93
N GLU A 648 -12.74 15.09 -0.27
CA GLU A 648 -13.38 13.88 -0.81
C GLU A 648 -13.20 12.66 0.09
N GLU A 649 -11.99 12.42 0.62
CA GLU A 649 -11.71 11.31 1.53
C GLU A 649 -12.44 11.47 2.86
N GLY A 650 -12.40 12.66 3.47
CA GLY A 650 -13.08 12.94 4.73
C GLY A 650 -14.61 12.88 4.62
N ILE A 651 -15.19 13.43 3.56
CA ILE A 651 -16.65 13.36 3.32
C ILE A 651 -17.09 11.93 3.03
N LYS A 652 -16.27 11.12 2.34
CA LYS A 652 -16.51 9.67 2.16
C LYS A 652 -16.50 8.94 3.50
N GLU A 653 -15.56 9.25 4.39
CA GLU A 653 -15.49 8.65 5.73
C GLU A 653 -16.68 9.06 6.63
N LEU A 654 -17.13 10.31 6.53
CA LEU A 654 -18.31 10.82 7.24
C LEU A 654 -19.64 10.32 6.65
N GLY A 655 -19.64 9.77 5.43
CA GLY A 655 -20.86 9.37 4.72
C GLY A 655 -21.78 10.52 4.31
N SER A 656 -21.26 11.76 4.28
CA SER A 656 -22.04 12.97 3.95
C SER A 656 -22.26 13.13 2.44
N GLN A 657 -23.38 13.79 2.07
CA GLN A 657 -23.73 14.09 0.67
C GLN A 657 -23.39 15.53 0.25
N ILE A 658 -22.73 16.31 1.11
CA ILE A 658 -22.47 17.74 0.86
C ILE A 658 -21.80 18.03 -0.49
N LEU A 659 -20.86 17.18 -0.94
CA LEU A 659 -20.21 17.34 -2.25
C LEU A 659 -21.13 17.06 -3.44
N LYS A 660 -22.24 16.31 -3.24
CA LYS A 660 -23.27 16.10 -4.27
C LYS A 660 -24.23 17.26 -4.33
N GLU A 661 -24.60 17.81 -3.16
CA GLU A 661 -25.51 18.95 -3.03
C GLU A 661 -24.83 20.26 -3.50
N HIS A 662 -23.56 20.41 -3.15
CA HIS A 662 -22.74 21.57 -3.47
C HIS A 662 -21.41 21.13 -4.09
N PRO A 663 -21.39 20.83 -5.40
CA PRO A 663 -20.15 20.51 -6.11
C PRO A 663 -19.17 21.67 -6.06
N VAL A 664 -17.91 21.36 -5.79
CA VAL A 664 -16.81 22.34 -5.75
C VAL A 664 -15.74 21.99 -6.76
N GLU A 665 -15.14 23.00 -7.38
CA GLU A 665 -13.91 22.86 -8.15
C GLU A 665 -12.69 23.05 -7.25
N ASN A 666 -11.59 22.38 -7.59
CA ASN A 666 -10.36 22.46 -6.79
C ASN A 666 -9.81 23.89 -6.65
N THR A 667 -9.98 24.73 -7.67
CA THR A 667 -9.58 26.15 -7.67
C THR A 667 -10.36 26.97 -6.64
N GLN A 668 -11.64 26.66 -6.44
CA GLN A 668 -12.50 27.37 -5.46
C GLN A 668 -12.03 27.11 -4.03
N LEU A 669 -11.50 25.91 -3.76
CA LEU A 669 -10.94 25.53 -2.46
C LEU A 669 -9.64 26.29 -2.10
N GLN A 670 -9.16 27.21 -2.94
CA GLN A 670 -8.14 28.17 -2.53
C GLN A 670 -8.69 29.20 -1.54
N ASN A 671 -10.00 29.48 -1.60
CA ASN A 671 -10.68 30.33 -0.64
C ASN A 671 -10.69 29.65 0.74
N GLU A 672 -10.17 30.34 1.74
CA GLU A 672 -10.04 29.81 3.10
C GLU A 672 -11.40 29.51 3.75
N LYS A 673 -12.39 30.38 3.58
CA LYS A 673 -13.73 30.21 4.16
C LYS A 673 -14.53 29.09 3.51
N LEU A 674 -14.27 28.78 2.24
CA LEU A 674 -14.92 27.66 1.55
C LEU A 674 -14.24 26.33 1.86
N TYR A 675 -12.96 26.36 2.22
CA TYR A 675 -12.20 25.15 2.57
C TYR A 675 -12.46 24.68 4.01
N LEU A 676 -12.66 25.62 4.94
CA LEU A 676 -13.15 25.37 6.29
C LEU A 676 -14.65 25.08 6.28
#